data_AF-A0A1I2CVE6-F1
#
_entry.id   AF-A0A1I2CVE6-F1
#
_cell.length_a   1.000
_cell.length_b   1.000
_cell.length_c   1.000
_cell.angle_alpha   90.00
_cell.angle_beta   90.00
_cell.angle_gamma   90.00
#
_symmetry.space_group_name_H-M   'P 1'
#
loop_
_entity.id
_entity.type
_entity.pdbx_description
1 polymer ?
#
loop_
_entity_poly.entity_id
_entity_poly.type
_entity_poly.pdbx_seq_one_letter_code
_entity_poly.pdbx_strand_id
1 'polypeptide(L)'
;MPLFFGTGWTQNKVIKISGVDRYETAAKISEYKYRKGGMVLIASGETPFDAISSGPLVIQEKGIILLVKENEIPKTIEKELERVSPDKLVLVGGENTISKKTENELRKYGSIVRLDGKDRYETSKKIKEYKENINKNSNKVGVASGNNYVDALVSAPFLGSEGSLILTAENIIEENISYVFGGEKSIVGYTGANRFAGIDRYETSIKVAEEITKNQKNMPIIIASGEAYPDALSASTISSDTKYPIVLVKKNEIPASVEMYIRSHKPTKVYIIGGENSISEKCIGQINKLIEKGEASRSNITIGVSGSNNTQTNRDENEKVIFGDERVKAEVKKAFLDKVNLIDISKVIKKEDIVNFEPTIKAMRNLRKLDVSNIFDDNFDAYYPKTIKGIEEAVNLESLHMTGLRSADINRISKLTKLRELNISRNEIDNADFVNKLTNLEKLIVTNNKLKNLDFIKNNKKIKVLTATSNNLDDINGVSELANLEELRLNDNKIDDVTPIKNLKKLIKIDLSGNQIKSIDNIGEKPELEELYLTGDYVGPFEEPQMTGNCIENIKPLAEMKKLKILYLQDLRLISDLKPLSGLKSLQQLTVRNNKISDVTPLSNLTNLKWLHLYKNNISDISSLSNLTELIEFNFAVNRIENIDVVRNMKKLATLMGYENKITDISPIMDLDTLENSLSVPDDLGSDMESIGMVNLTRNKIVDHSPISSIFSKDFHGRYSFVMERAKAELENISYEENGNSSIISVENPLKGPDGSVITEIFMEEKEINEDEVNEIKDFYSYANGIIGKQKEDNIQIEAIGNVIKITIPKEKVKDGRLNVMIPYEKIYYTEDFERDPFSGVLEMNINITN
;
A
#
# COMPACT_ATOMS: atom_id res chain seq x y z
N MET A 1 -22.07 -56.20 14.38
CA MET A 1 -20.80 -56.69 14.97
C MET A 1 -20.23 -57.73 14.02
N PRO A 2 -18.92 -57.80 13.81
CA PRO A 2 -17.90 -57.99 14.86
C PRO A 2 -17.33 -56.70 15.46
N LEU A 3 -16.59 -56.85 16.56
CA LEU A 3 -15.88 -55.77 17.25
C LEU A 3 -14.45 -55.62 16.73
N PHE A 4 -14.01 -54.38 16.56
CA PHE A 4 -12.60 -53.99 16.66
C PHE A 4 -12.49 -52.88 17.70
N PHE A 5 -11.86 -53.18 18.84
CA PHE A 5 -11.32 -52.16 19.74
C PHE A 5 -9.87 -51.87 19.30
N GLY A 6 -9.56 -50.62 18.96
CA GLY A 6 -8.21 -50.26 18.55
C GLY A 6 -8.08 -48.80 18.12
N THR A 7 -7.45 -47.99 18.98
CA THR A 7 -7.06 -46.58 18.78
C THR A 7 -8.20 -45.57 18.57
N GLY A 8 -8.18 -44.50 19.37
CA GLY A 8 -9.12 -43.38 19.21
C GLY A 8 -8.72 -42.52 18.02
N TRP A 9 -9.56 -42.50 16.99
CA TRP A 9 -9.41 -41.59 15.85
C TRP A 9 -9.71 -40.17 16.31
N THR A 10 -8.67 -39.36 16.50
CA THR A 10 -8.84 -37.91 16.62
C THR A 10 -9.45 -37.39 15.33
N GLN A 11 -10.69 -36.89 15.36
CA GLN A 11 -11.24 -36.16 14.23
C GLN A 11 -10.33 -34.96 13.92
N ASN A 12 -9.76 -34.92 12.73
CA ASN A 12 -8.99 -33.77 12.28
C ASN A 12 -9.89 -32.53 12.29
N LYS A 13 -9.64 -31.63 13.25
CA LYS A 13 -10.36 -30.36 13.38
C LYS A 13 -10.03 -29.39 12.24
N VAL A 14 -9.01 -29.67 11.43
CA VAL A 14 -8.66 -28.92 10.22
C VAL A 14 -8.70 -29.85 9.01
N ILE A 15 -9.38 -29.44 7.94
CA ILE A 15 -9.43 -30.13 6.64
C ILE A 15 -8.91 -29.19 5.55
N LYS A 16 -7.82 -29.56 4.89
CA LYS A 16 -7.33 -28.90 3.66
C LYS A 16 -8.04 -29.51 2.45
N ILE A 17 -8.59 -28.68 1.57
CA ILE A 17 -9.13 -29.07 0.26
C ILE A 17 -8.37 -28.27 -0.81
N SER A 18 -7.50 -28.96 -1.55
CA SER A 18 -6.58 -28.34 -2.49
C SER A 18 -6.15 -29.28 -3.62
N GLY A 19 -6.10 -28.76 -4.84
CA GLY A 19 -5.46 -29.37 -6.00
C GLY A 19 -4.05 -28.82 -6.27
N VAL A 20 -3.41 -29.30 -7.34
CA VAL A 20 -2.17 -28.71 -7.87
C VAL A 20 -2.41 -27.33 -8.52
N ASP A 21 -3.65 -27.10 -8.95
CA ASP A 21 -4.15 -25.84 -9.50
C ASP A 21 -5.57 -25.51 -9.01
N ARG A 22 -6.11 -24.39 -9.50
CA ARG A 22 -7.45 -23.88 -9.18
C ARG A 22 -8.59 -24.76 -9.71
N TYR A 23 -8.37 -25.49 -10.80
CA TYR A 23 -9.36 -26.34 -11.44
C TYR A 23 -9.54 -27.64 -10.64
N GLU A 24 -8.43 -28.30 -10.27
CA GLU A 24 -8.46 -29.45 -9.39
C GLU A 24 -8.92 -29.08 -7.97
N THR A 25 -8.60 -27.87 -7.47
CA THR A 25 -9.15 -27.36 -6.20
C THR A 25 -10.67 -27.27 -6.24
N ALA A 26 -11.24 -26.66 -7.28
CA ALA A 26 -12.70 -26.58 -7.46
C ALA A 26 -13.35 -27.96 -7.57
N ALA A 27 -12.75 -28.89 -8.33
CA ALA A 27 -13.22 -30.27 -8.42
C ALA A 27 -13.24 -30.97 -7.06
N LYS A 28 -12.15 -30.90 -6.28
CA LYS A 28 -12.06 -31.50 -4.93
C LYS A 28 -13.06 -30.94 -3.92
N ILE A 29 -13.44 -29.66 -4.03
CA ILE A 29 -14.51 -29.06 -3.20
C ILE A 29 -15.86 -29.69 -3.53
N SER A 30 -16.14 -29.92 -4.81
CA SER A 30 -17.36 -30.60 -5.26
C SER A 30 -17.37 -32.10 -4.93
N GLU A 31 -16.23 -32.80 -5.05
CA GLU A 31 -16.06 -34.16 -4.53
C GLU A 31 -16.36 -34.25 -3.03
N TYR A 32 -15.78 -33.35 -2.22
CA TYR A 32 -15.99 -33.30 -0.77
C TYR A 32 -17.46 -33.08 -0.39
N LYS A 33 -18.22 -32.33 -1.20
CA LYS A 33 -19.65 -32.09 -0.98
C LYS A 33 -20.55 -33.23 -1.47
N TYR A 34 -20.04 -34.09 -2.36
CA TYR A 34 -20.71 -35.24 -2.98
C TYR A 34 -22.18 -34.99 -3.36
N ARG A 35 -22.41 -34.31 -4.49
CA ARG A 35 -23.73 -34.16 -5.12
C ARG A 35 -23.78 -34.84 -6.48
N LYS A 36 -24.95 -35.37 -6.85
CA LYS A 36 -25.32 -35.76 -8.21
C LYS A 36 -26.55 -34.94 -8.62
N GLY A 37 -26.58 -34.44 -9.87
CA GLY A 37 -27.58 -33.49 -10.34
C GLY A 37 -27.48 -32.12 -9.66
N GLY A 38 -28.42 -31.23 -9.99
CA GLY A 38 -28.49 -29.85 -9.54
C GLY A 38 -27.77 -28.86 -10.45
N MET A 39 -27.65 -27.63 -9.94
CA MET A 39 -26.99 -26.51 -10.63
C MET A 39 -25.48 -26.53 -10.40
N VAL A 40 -24.72 -26.47 -11.49
CA VAL A 40 -23.27 -26.20 -11.50
C VAL A 40 -23.06 -24.83 -12.10
N LEU A 41 -22.39 -23.95 -11.36
CA LEU A 41 -21.93 -22.68 -11.89
C LEU A 41 -20.55 -22.87 -12.52
N ILE A 42 -20.39 -22.39 -13.75
CA ILE A 42 -19.14 -22.39 -14.50
C ILE A 42 -18.63 -20.95 -14.55
N ALA A 43 -17.42 -20.73 -14.06
CA ALA A 43 -16.72 -19.46 -14.10
C ALA A 43 -15.35 -19.61 -14.78
N SER A 44 -14.81 -18.52 -15.32
CA SER A 44 -13.42 -18.50 -15.76
C SER A 44 -12.49 -18.65 -14.56
N GLY A 45 -11.59 -19.62 -14.63
CA GLY A 45 -10.48 -19.74 -13.68
C GLY A 45 -9.36 -18.73 -13.96
N GLU A 46 -9.30 -18.16 -15.17
CA GLU A 46 -8.27 -17.20 -15.59
C GLU A 46 -8.69 -15.77 -15.23
N THR A 47 -9.95 -15.42 -15.50
CA THR A 47 -10.54 -14.07 -15.30
C THR A 47 -11.83 -14.16 -14.49
N PRO A 48 -11.78 -14.47 -13.18
CA PRO A 48 -12.97 -14.80 -12.37
C PRO A 48 -13.89 -13.61 -12.04
N PHE A 49 -13.56 -12.39 -12.48
CA PHE A 49 -14.18 -11.14 -12.02
C PHE A 49 -15.70 -11.06 -12.24
N ASP A 50 -16.18 -11.57 -13.38
CA ASP A 50 -17.60 -11.61 -13.74
C ASP A 50 -18.42 -12.47 -12.75
N ALA A 51 -17.79 -13.52 -12.19
CA ALA A 51 -18.45 -14.54 -11.38
C ALA A 51 -18.49 -14.23 -9.88
N ILE A 52 -17.90 -13.12 -9.41
CA ILE A 52 -17.72 -12.88 -7.97
C ILE A 52 -19.06 -12.64 -7.25
N SER A 53 -20.02 -12.01 -7.92
CA SER A 53 -21.38 -11.80 -7.40
C SER A 53 -22.25 -13.08 -7.37
N SER A 54 -21.75 -14.22 -7.88
CA SER A 54 -22.54 -15.44 -8.01
C SER A 54 -22.59 -16.34 -6.76
N GLY A 55 -21.70 -16.13 -5.79
CA GLY A 55 -21.64 -16.93 -4.55
C GLY A 55 -23.00 -17.08 -3.83
N PRO A 56 -23.76 -15.98 -3.59
CA PRO A 56 -25.11 -16.05 -3.03
C PRO A 56 -26.08 -16.91 -3.84
N LEU A 57 -26.07 -16.85 -5.17
CA LEU A 57 -26.93 -17.65 -6.04
C LEU A 57 -26.61 -19.15 -5.90
N VAL A 58 -25.33 -19.51 -5.91
CA VAL A 58 -24.87 -20.91 -5.71
C VAL A 58 -25.32 -21.43 -4.35
N ILE A 59 -25.23 -20.60 -3.30
CA ILE A 59 -25.67 -20.96 -1.96
C ILE A 59 -27.19 -21.24 -1.93
N GLN A 60 -27.99 -20.36 -2.52
CA GLN A 60 -29.45 -20.51 -2.55
C GLN A 60 -29.94 -21.73 -3.36
N GLU A 61 -29.29 -22.05 -4.48
CA GLU A 61 -29.59 -23.24 -5.30
C GLU A 61 -28.89 -24.53 -4.80
N LYS A 62 -28.16 -24.43 -3.68
CA LYS A 62 -27.31 -25.47 -3.09
C LYS A 62 -26.25 -26.02 -4.04
N GLY A 63 -25.91 -25.27 -5.07
CA GLY A 63 -25.08 -25.69 -6.19
C GLY A 63 -23.61 -25.89 -5.82
N ILE A 64 -22.79 -25.99 -6.88
CA ILE A 64 -21.33 -26.01 -6.81
C ILE A 64 -20.76 -25.00 -7.82
N ILE A 65 -19.52 -24.55 -7.60
CA ILE A 65 -18.76 -23.74 -8.56
C ILE A 65 -17.62 -24.61 -9.12
N LEU A 66 -17.54 -24.71 -10.45
CA LEU A 66 -16.41 -25.27 -11.17
C LEU A 66 -15.77 -24.20 -12.05
N LEU A 67 -14.47 -24.31 -12.27
CA LEU A 67 -13.67 -23.36 -13.05
C LEU A 67 -13.29 -23.96 -14.40
N VAL A 68 -13.29 -23.18 -15.47
CA VAL A 68 -12.79 -23.56 -16.80
C VAL A 68 -11.76 -22.54 -17.31
N LYS A 69 -11.07 -22.85 -18.39
CA LYS A 69 -10.29 -21.84 -19.14
C LYS A 69 -11.16 -21.18 -20.20
N GLU A 70 -10.70 -20.07 -20.75
CA GLU A 70 -11.39 -19.38 -21.84
C GLU A 70 -11.70 -20.33 -23.01
N ASN A 71 -10.72 -21.14 -23.42
CA ASN A 71 -10.75 -21.95 -24.66
C ASN A 71 -10.62 -23.48 -24.45
N GLU A 72 -10.65 -23.98 -23.22
CA GLU A 72 -10.69 -25.42 -22.92
C GLU A 72 -11.35 -25.76 -21.58
N ILE A 73 -11.97 -26.95 -21.49
CA ILE A 73 -12.37 -27.56 -20.22
C ILE A 73 -11.18 -28.39 -19.70
N PRO A 74 -10.62 -28.11 -18.52
CA PRO A 74 -9.56 -28.93 -17.94
C PRO A 74 -10.04 -30.37 -17.68
N LYS A 75 -9.20 -31.37 -17.95
CA LYS A 75 -9.55 -32.81 -17.82
C LYS A 75 -10.02 -33.23 -16.42
N THR A 76 -9.63 -32.50 -15.38
CA THR A 76 -10.12 -32.68 -14.00
C THR A 76 -11.58 -32.25 -13.87
N ILE A 77 -11.95 -31.16 -14.55
CA ILE A 77 -13.30 -30.60 -14.58
C ILE A 77 -14.22 -31.43 -15.49
N GLU A 78 -13.73 -31.96 -16.61
CA GLU A 78 -14.49 -32.91 -17.44
C GLU A 78 -14.95 -34.13 -16.63
N LYS A 79 -14.01 -34.81 -15.94
CA LYS A 79 -14.33 -35.96 -15.06
C LYS A 79 -15.30 -35.60 -13.94
N GLU A 80 -15.17 -34.39 -13.41
CA GLU A 80 -16.03 -33.93 -12.33
C GLU A 80 -17.45 -33.61 -12.82
N LEU A 81 -17.60 -33.04 -14.02
CA LEU A 81 -18.89 -32.85 -14.69
C LEU A 81 -19.56 -34.19 -15.01
N GLU A 82 -18.81 -35.20 -15.45
CA GLU A 82 -19.31 -36.58 -15.60
C GLU A 82 -19.81 -37.14 -14.26
N ARG A 83 -18.99 -37.03 -13.20
CA ARG A 83 -19.30 -37.53 -11.85
C ARG A 83 -20.53 -36.86 -11.24
N VAL A 84 -20.64 -35.54 -11.37
CA VAL A 84 -21.78 -34.75 -10.86
C VAL A 84 -23.02 -34.97 -11.72
N SER A 85 -22.89 -35.18 -13.04
CA SER A 85 -24.02 -35.33 -13.98
C SER A 85 -25.08 -34.23 -13.81
N PRO A 86 -24.76 -32.95 -14.10
CA PRO A 86 -25.59 -31.81 -13.69
C PRO A 86 -26.86 -31.62 -14.53
N ASP A 87 -27.94 -31.18 -13.88
CA ASP A 87 -29.20 -30.89 -14.58
C ASP A 87 -29.09 -29.58 -15.38
N LYS A 88 -28.35 -28.61 -14.83
CA LYS A 88 -28.13 -27.28 -15.41
C LYS A 88 -26.72 -26.77 -15.12
N LEU A 89 -26.10 -26.24 -16.16
CA LEU A 89 -24.90 -25.42 -16.12
C LEU A 89 -25.29 -23.94 -16.21
N VAL A 90 -24.77 -23.11 -15.30
CA VAL A 90 -24.91 -21.65 -15.34
C VAL A 90 -23.53 -21.06 -15.61
N LEU A 91 -23.28 -20.59 -16.82
CA LEU A 91 -22.03 -19.93 -17.19
C LEU A 91 -22.12 -18.47 -16.77
N VAL A 92 -21.11 -17.95 -16.07
CA VAL A 92 -21.04 -16.54 -15.70
C VAL A 92 -19.79 -15.90 -16.29
N GLY A 93 -20.01 -14.85 -17.08
CA GLY A 93 -18.99 -14.16 -17.86
C GLY A 93 -19.21 -14.24 -19.37
N GLY A 94 -18.69 -13.23 -20.08
CA GLY A 94 -18.86 -13.09 -21.53
C GLY A 94 -18.03 -14.09 -22.36
N GLU A 95 -18.07 -13.94 -23.68
CA GLU A 95 -17.33 -14.83 -24.59
C GLU A 95 -15.81 -14.68 -24.45
N ASN A 96 -15.32 -13.52 -24.02
CA ASN A 96 -13.91 -13.25 -23.76
C ASN A 96 -13.38 -13.88 -22.45
N THR A 97 -14.26 -14.44 -21.62
CA THR A 97 -13.86 -15.13 -20.37
C THR A 97 -14.23 -16.61 -20.38
N ILE A 98 -15.30 -16.98 -21.10
CA ILE A 98 -15.65 -18.37 -21.46
C ILE A 98 -16.13 -18.38 -22.91
N SER A 99 -15.28 -18.84 -23.85
CA SER A 99 -15.58 -18.81 -25.29
C SER A 99 -16.81 -19.64 -25.70
N LYS A 100 -17.39 -19.35 -26.86
CA LYS A 100 -18.41 -20.21 -27.51
C LYS A 100 -17.91 -21.65 -27.73
N LYS A 101 -16.61 -21.84 -27.94
CA LYS A 101 -16.01 -23.18 -28.07
C LYS A 101 -16.18 -23.97 -26.77
N THR A 102 -15.70 -23.42 -25.66
CA THR A 102 -15.82 -24.02 -24.32
C THR A 102 -17.29 -24.21 -23.93
N GLU A 103 -18.17 -23.25 -24.23
CA GLU A 103 -19.62 -23.41 -24.02
C GLU A 103 -20.20 -24.60 -24.79
N ASN A 104 -19.86 -24.75 -26.08
CA ASN A 104 -20.36 -25.85 -26.89
C ASN A 104 -19.82 -27.22 -26.42
N GLU A 105 -18.58 -27.28 -25.95
CA GLU A 105 -18.03 -28.48 -25.29
C GLU A 105 -18.76 -28.81 -23.98
N LEU A 106 -19.17 -27.80 -23.21
CA LEU A 106 -19.92 -27.96 -21.95
C LEU A 106 -21.35 -28.50 -22.17
N ARG A 107 -21.98 -28.25 -23.33
CA ARG A 107 -23.36 -28.72 -23.63
C ARG A 107 -23.55 -30.23 -23.52
N LYS A 108 -22.48 -31.02 -23.65
CA LYS A 108 -22.53 -32.48 -23.51
C LYS A 108 -22.83 -32.95 -22.07
N TYR A 109 -22.70 -32.08 -21.07
CA TYR A 109 -22.86 -32.41 -19.65
C TYR A 109 -24.18 -31.91 -19.02
N GLY A 110 -24.86 -30.94 -19.61
CA GLY A 110 -26.11 -30.40 -19.05
C GLY A 110 -26.68 -29.21 -19.82
N SER A 111 -27.88 -28.77 -19.45
CA SER A 111 -28.52 -27.59 -20.06
C SER A 111 -27.80 -26.30 -19.68
N ILE A 112 -27.43 -25.46 -20.66
CA ILE A 112 -26.68 -24.22 -20.41
C ILE A 112 -27.60 -23.00 -20.33
N VAL A 113 -27.38 -22.17 -19.32
CA VAL A 113 -27.78 -20.75 -19.28
C VAL A 113 -26.51 -19.91 -19.11
N ARG A 114 -26.29 -18.91 -19.97
CA ARG A 114 -25.23 -17.92 -19.79
C ARG A 114 -25.80 -16.66 -19.12
N LEU A 115 -25.05 -16.12 -18.16
CA LEU A 115 -25.32 -14.87 -17.46
C LEU A 115 -24.10 -13.96 -17.65
N ASP A 116 -24.20 -13.05 -18.61
CA ASP A 116 -23.15 -12.12 -18.98
C ASP A 116 -23.72 -10.72 -19.26
N GLY A 117 -22.91 -9.72 -18.97
CA GLY A 117 -23.11 -8.33 -19.36
C GLY A 117 -21.82 -7.76 -19.95
N LYS A 118 -21.85 -6.48 -20.36
CA LYS A 118 -20.68 -5.79 -20.91
C LYS A 118 -19.52 -5.67 -19.90
N ASP A 119 -19.86 -5.74 -18.61
CA ASP A 119 -18.93 -5.72 -17.50
C ASP A 119 -19.46 -6.55 -16.31
N ARG A 120 -18.67 -6.60 -15.23
CA ARG A 120 -19.01 -7.24 -13.96
C ARG A 120 -20.25 -6.65 -13.27
N TYR A 121 -20.50 -5.36 -13.44
CA TYR A 121 -21.63 -4.65 -12.84
C TYR A 121 -22.95 -5.08 -13.49
N GLU A 122 -23.01 -5.09 -14.82
CA GLU A 122 -24.14 -5.62 -15.59
C GLU A 122 -24.31 -7.14 -15.37
N THR A 123 -23.21 -7.89 -15.32
CA THR A 123 -23.26 -9.33 -15.00
C THR A 123 -23.89 -9.60 -13.63
N SER A 124 -23.58 -8.78 -12.60
CA SER A 124 -24.23 -8.89 -11.29
C SER A 124 -25.75 -8.63 -11.33
N LYS A 125 -26.21 -7.71 -12.22
CA LYS A 125 -27.64 -7.48 -12.46
C LYS A 125 -28.28 -8.68 -13.18
N LYS A 126 -27.61 -9.30 -14.15
CA LYS A 126 -28.09 -10.51 -14.84
C LYS A 126 -28.25 -11.71 -13.89
N ILE A 127 -27.36 -11.84 -12.91
CA ILE A 127 -27.48 -12.82 -11.82
C ILE A 127 -28.71 -12.55 -10.94
N LYS A 128 -28.99 -11.28 -10.60
CA LYS A 128 -30.20 -10.87 -9.89
C LYS A 128 -31.47 -11.20 -10.69
N GLU A 129 -31.55 -10.73 -11.94
CA GLU A 129 -32.68 -10.98 -12.86
C GLU A 129 -32.96 -12.48 -13.03
N TYR A 130 -31.93 -13.31 -13.22
CA TYR A 130 -32.08 -14.76 -13.35
C TYR A 130 -32.74 -15.39 -12.12
N LYS A 131 -32.35 -14.96 -10.92
CA LYS A 131 -32.91 -15.49 -9.67
C LYS A 131 -34.33 -14.98 -9.41
N GLU A 132 -34.63 -13.73 -9.70
CA GLU A 132 -35.98 -13.15 -9.57
C GLU A 132 -36.99 -13.80 -10.52
N ASN A 133 -36.54 -14.19 -11.72
CA ASN A 133 -37.34 -14.98 -12.67
C ASN A 133 -37.63 -16.41 -12.18
N ILE A 134 -36.77 -16.99 -11.34
CA ILE A 134 -36.98 -18.31 -10.71
C ILE A 134 -37.87 -18.19 -9.46
N ASN A 135 -37.70 -17.14 -8.66
CA ASN A 135 -38.49 -16.91 -7.45
C ASN A 135 -38.67 -15.40 -7.17
N LYS A 136 -39.92 -14.93 -7.22
CA LYS A 136 -40.30 -13.50 -7.12
C LYS A 136 -40.38 -12.93 -5.70
N ASN A 137 -39.88 -13.63 -4.68
CA ASN A 137 -39.82 -13.07 -3.33
C ASN A 137 -38.89 -11.83 -3.30
N SER A 138 -39.28 -10.81 -2.54
CA SER A 138 -38.52 -9.55 -2.43
C SER A 138 -37.22 -9.78 -1.66
N ASN A 139 -36.15 -10.10 -2.40
CA ASN A 139 -34.84 -10.34 -1.82
C ASN A 139 -34.21 -8.99 -1.44
N LYS A 140 -33.75 -8.86 -0.19
CA LYS A 140 -32.87 -7.75 0.19
C LYS A 140 -31.63 -7.78 -0.70
N VAL A 141 -31.15 -6.61 -1.10
CA VAL A 141 -29.97 -6.49 -1.98
C VAL A 141 -28.77 -6.01 -1.17
N GLY A 142 -27.65 -6.72 -1.31
CA GLY A 142 -26.34 -6.26 -0.87
C GLY A 142 -25.61 -5.53 -1.99
N VAL A 143 -24.72 -4.60 -1.64
CA VAL A 143 -23.79 -3.97 -2.60
C VAL A 143 -22.35 -4.10 -2.12
N ALA A 144 -21.42 -4.25 -3.06
CA ALA A 144 -19.98 -4.17 -2.83
C ALA A 144 -19.27 -3.53 -4.04
N SER A 145 -18.00 -3.19 -3.86
CA SER A 145 -17.15 -2.68 -4.95
C SER A 145 -16.93 -3.76 -6.03
N GLY A 146 -17.06 -3.39 -7.31
CA GLY A 146 -16.59 -4.25 -8.42
C GLY A 146 -15.08 -4.18 -8.65
N ASN A 147 -14.40 -3.22 -8.03
CA ASN A 147 -12.95 -3.06 -8.06
C ASN A 147 -12.30 -3.75 -6.84
N ASN A 148 -12.81 -3.50 -5.63
CA ASN A 148 -12.43 -4.25 -4.42
C ASN A 148 -13.39 -5.43 -4.17
N TYR A 149 -13.34 -6.40 -5.08
CA TYR A 149 -14.27 -7.52 -5.18
C TYR A 149 -14.18 -8.56 -4.05
N VAL A 150 -13.18 -8.46 -3.17
CA VAL A 150 -12.97 -9.42 -2.07
C VAL A 150 -14.07 -9.30 -1.01
N ASP A 151 -14.58 -8.07 -0.79
CA ASP A 151 -15.70 -7.82 0.12
C ASP A 151 -17.00 -8.47 -0.41
N ALA A 152 -17.17 -8.52 -1.74
CA ALA A 152 -18.29 -9.23 -2.36
C ALA A 152 -18.21 -10.75 -2.14
N LEU A 153 -17.02 -11.33 -2.23
CA LEU A 153 -16.82 -12.77 -2.03
C LEU A 153 -17.17 -13.22 -0.59
N VAL A 154 -16.68 -12.50 0.43
CA VAL A 154 -16.92 -12.88 1.84
C VAL A 154 -18.37 -12.66 2.29
N SER A 155 -19.12 -11.82 1.57
CA SER A 155 -20.57 -11.65 1.78
C SER A 155 -21.40 -12.90 1.44
N ALA A 156 -20.88 -13.80 0.60
CA ALA A 156 -21.66 -14.87 0.00
C ALA A 156 -22.38 -15.79 1.02
N PRO A 157 -21.73 -16.28 2.10
CA PRO A 157 -22.38 -17.09 3.13
C PRO A 157 -23.48 -16.33 3.87
N PHE A 158 -23.31 -15.03 4.12
CA PHE A 158 -24.31 -14.20 4.78
C PHE A 158 -25.53 -14.03 3.86
N LEU A 159 -25.34 -13.38 2.71
CA LEU A 159 -26.43 -13.01 1.79
C LEU A 159 -27.16 -14.24 1.26
N GLY A 160 -26.43 -15.25 0.78
CA GLY A 160 -27.02 -16.49 0.27
C GLY A 160 -27.89 -17.21 1.32
N SER A 161 -27.54 -17.09 2.61
CA SER A 161 -28.30 -17.71 3.70
C SER A 161 -29.55 -16.93 4.14
N GLU A 162 -29.65 -15.65 3.75
CA GLU A 162 -30.84 -14.80 3.91
C GLU A 162 -31.77 -14.82 2.68
N GLY A 163 -31.40 -15.50 1.59
CA GLY A 163 -32.07 -15.37 0.29
C GLY A 163 -31.70 -14.09 -0.48
N SER A 164 -30.73 -13.32 0.02
CA SER A 164 -30.26 -12.08 -0.58
C SER A 164 -29.23 -12.33 -1.69
N LEU A 165 -29.08 -11.35 -2.59
CA LEU A 165 -28.10 -11.33 -3.66
C LEU A 165 -27.20 -10.10 -3.53
N ILE A 166 -26.09 -10.09 -4.26
CA ILE A 166 -25.15 -8.97 -4.27
C ILE A 166 -25.06 -8.35 -5.66
N LEU A 167 -25.11 -7.02 -5.71
CA LEU A 167 -24.73 -6.24 -6.87
C LEU A 167 -23.31 -5.70 -6.65
N THR A 168 -22.49 -5.77 -7.69
CA THR A 168 -21.23 -5.02 -7.71
C THR A 168 -21.51 -3.63 -8.28
N ALA A 169 -20.93 -2.59 -7.69
CA ALA A 169 -21.04 -1.23 -8.18
C ALA A 169 -19.74 -0.44 -7.94
N GLU A 170 -19.56 0.63 -8.70
CA GLU A 170 -18.50 1.63 -8.52
C GLU A 170 -19.05 2.92 -7.88
N ASN A 171 -20.33 3.21 -8.13
CA ASN A 171 -21.05 4.38 -7.66
C ASN A 171 -22.36 3.98 -6.96
N ILE A 172 -23.10 4.95 -6.44
CA ILE A 172 -24.46 4.72 -5.92
C ILE A 172 -25.37 4.25 -7.06
N ILE A 173 -26.12 3.17 -6.83
CA ILE A 173 -27.14 2.65 -7.74
C ILE A 173 -28.54 2.88 -7.14
N GLU A 174 -29.51 3.19 -8.00
CA GLU A 174 -30.91 3.43 -7.62
C GLU A 174 -31.65 2.10 -7.31
N GLU A 175 -31.21 1.43 -6.26
CA GLU A 175 -31.72 0.16 -5.76
C GLU A 175 -31.94 0.24 -4.24
N ASN A 176 -32.89 -0.52 -3.71
CA ASN A 176 -33.15 -0.56 -2.27
C ASN A 176 -32.11 -1.44 -1.54
N ILE A 177 -30.90 -0.92 -1.42
CA ILE A 177 -29.77 -1.60 -0.79
C ILE A 177 -30.01 -1.73 0.73
N SER A 178 -30.00 -2.98 1.19
CA SER A 178 -30.16 -3.32 2.62
C SER A 178 -28.82 -3.56 3.32
N TYR A 179 -27.79 -3.95 2.56
CA TYR A 179 -26.48 -4.33 3.08
C TYR A 179 -25.36 -3.74 2.22
N VAL A 180 -24.28 -3.33 2.85
CA VAL A 180 -23.09 -2.81 2.15
C VAL A 180 -21.86 -3.56 2.66
N PHE A 181 -21.02 -4.07 1.76
CA PHE A 181 -19.78 -4.77 2.10
C PHE A 181 -18.59 -3.96 1.57
N GLY A 182 -17.70 -3.58 2.48
CA GLY A 182 -16.59 -2.65 2.22
C GLY A 182 -16.81 -1.26 2.84
N GLY A 183 -15.71 -0.54 3.08
CA GLY A 183 -15.73 0.79 3.68
C GLY A 183 -16.18 1.90 2.72
N GLU A 184 -16.40 3.11 3.24
CA GLU A 184 -16.76 4.29 2.42
C GLU A 184 -15.73 4.59 1.33
N LYS A 185 -14.45 4.24 1.53
CA LYS A 185 -13.39 4.34 0.49
C LYS A 185 -13.59 3.38 -0.70
N SER A 186 -14.33 2.27 -0.53
CA SER A 186 -14.53 1.25 -1.57
C SER A 186 -15.92 1.30 -2.20
N ILE A 187 -16.92 1.79 -1.45
CA ILE A 187 -18.29 1.98 -1.94
C ILE A 187 -18.97 3.09 -1.11
N VAL A 188 -19.14 4.27 -1.72
CA VAL A 188 -19.62 5.50 -1.08
C VAL A 188 -21.14 5.47 -0.89
N GLY A 189 -21.64 5.92 0.27
CA GLY A 189 -23.05 6.28 0.48
C GLY A 189 -23.88 5.24 1.23
N TYR A 190 -25.16 5.09 0.87
CA TYR A 190 -26.13 4.15 1.46
C TYR A 190 -26.27 4.25 3.00
N THR A 191 -26.41 5.47 3.53
CA THR A 191 -26.47 5.74 4.99
C THR A 191 -27.62 5.08 5.76
N GLY A 192 -28.62 4.52 5.06
CA GLY A 192 -29.70 3.72 5.65
C GLY A 192 -29.49 2.20 5.62
N ALA A 193 -28.39 1.71 5.06
CA ALA A 193 -28.10 0.28 4.90
C ALA A 193 -27.14 -0.23 5.99
N ASN A 194 -27.22 -1.53 6.30
CA ASN A 194 -26.31 -2.17 7.26
C ASN A 194 -24.93 -2.40 6.60
N ARG A 195 -23.94 -1.58 6.95
CA ARG A 195 -22.57 -1.66 6.41
C ARG A 195 -21.67 -2.60 7.23
N PHE A 196 -21.07 -3.59 6.57
CA PHE A 196 -20.01 -4.45 7.09
C PHE A 196 -18.68 -4.04 6.47
N ALA A 197 -17.81 -3.43 7.27
CA ALA A 197 -16.51 -2.93 6.83
C ALA A 197 -15.47 -3.04 7.96
N GLY A 198 -14.26 -3.46 7.59
CA GLY A 198 -13.06 -3.29 8.41
C GLY A 198 -12.08 -2.30 7.77
N ILE A 199 -10.92 -2.12 8.41
CA ILE A 199 -9.82 -1.31 7.84
C ILE A 199 -9.18 -1.97 6.61
N ASP A 200 -9.33 -3.29 6.46
CA ASP A 200 -8.89 -4.09 5.32
C ASP A 200 -9.87 -5.24 5.03
N ARG A 201 -9.62 -5.96 3.93
CA ARG A 201 -10.39 -7.14 3.50
C ARG A 201 -10.45 -8.28 4.53
N TYR A 202 -9.42 -8.40 5.38
CA TYR A 202 -9.33 -9.44 6.39
C TYR A 202 -10.27 -9.11 7.54
N GLU A 203 -10.24 -7.87 8.04
CA GLU A 203 -11.22 -7.41 9.03
C GLU A 203 -12.65 -7.35 8.46
N THR A 204 -12.89 -6.95 7.21
CA THR A 204 -14.23 -7.05 6.61
C THR A 204 -14.73 -8.50 6.62
N SER A 205 -13.88 -9.49 6.29
CA SER A 205 -14.25 -10.91 6.42
C SER A 205 -14.63 -11.30 7.85
N ILE A 206 -13.98 -10.71 8.86
CA ILE A 206 -14.32 -10.93 10.27
C ILE A 206 -15.65 -10.25 10.65
N LYS A 207 -15.94 -9.02 10.21
CA LYS A 207 -17.25 -8.38 10.51
C LYS A 207 -18.42 -9.20 9.96
N VAL A 208 -18.28 -9.75 8.76
CA VAL A 208 -19.30 -10.64 8.16
C VAL A 208 -19.38 -11.96 8.93
N ALA A 209 -18.24 -12.55 9.29
CA ALA A 209 -18.19 -13.79 10.08
C ALA A 209 -18.79 -13.63 11.49
N GLU A 210 -18.54 -12.50 12.17
CA GLU A 210 -19.10 -12.14 13.47
C GLU A 210 -20.63 -12.03 13.41
N GLU A 211 -21.21 -11.41 12.37
CA GLU A 211 -22.67 -11.33 12.24
C GLU A 211 -23.30 -12.70 11.96
N ILE A 212 -22.69 -13.53 11.08
CA ILE A 212 -23.13 -14.92 10.84
C ILE A 212 -23.11 -15.74 12.14
N THR A 213 -22.08 -15.55 12.98
CA THR A 213 -21.81 -16.39 14.17
C THR A 213 -22.30 -15.80 15.50
N LYS A 214 -22.89 -14.60 15.48
CA LYS A 214 -23.44 -13.83 16.61
C LYS A 214 -24.24 -14.66 17.62
N ASN A 215 -25.04 -15.60 17.11
CA ASN A 215 -25.91 -16.49 17.89
C ASN A 215 -25.42 -17.94 17.99
N GLN A 216 -24.27 -18.29 17.40
CA GLN A 216 -23.75 -19.66 17.36
C GLN A 216 -22.22 -19.68 17.50
N LYS A 217 -21.76 -19.79 18.76
CA LYS A 217 -20.35 -20.01 19.08
C LYS A 217 -19.87 -21.37 18.56
N ASN A 218 -18.57 -21.47 18.26
CA ASN A 218 -17.89 -22.68 17.81
C ASN A 218 -18.41 -23.26 16.47
N MET A 219 -19.17 -22.49 15.68
CA MET A 219 -19.52 -22.84 14.30
C MET A 219 -18.25 -23.14 13.48
N PRO A 220 -18.21 -24.17 12.63
CA PRO A 220 -17.13 -24.33 11.67
C PRO A 220 -16.94 -23.13 10.75
N ILE A 221 -15.72 -22.91 10.29
CA ILE A 221 -15.36 -21.78 9.41
C ILE A 221 -14.60 -22.26 8.18
N ILE A 222 -14.64 -21.46 7.11
CA ILE A 222 -13.87 -21.67 5.89
C ILE A 222 -12.77 -20.61 5.86
N ILE A 223 -11.54 -21.03 5.60
CA ILE A 223 -10.37 -20.17 5.42
C ILE A 223 -9.94 -20.25 3.95
N ALA A 224 -9.85 -19.08 3.32
CA ALA A 224 -9.41 -18.94 1.93
C ALA A 224 -8.38 -17.81 1.80
N SER A 225 -7.67 -17.76 0.67
CA SER A 225 -6.68 -16.71 0.43
C SER A 225 -7.36 -15.37 0.12
N GLY A 226 -6.93 -14.31 0.82
CA GLY A 226 -7.27 -12.91 0.49
C GLY A 226 -6.39 -12.29 -0.59
N GLU A 227 -5.53 -13.11 -1.23
CA GLU A 227 -4.54 -12.70 -2.25
C GLU A 227 -4.68 -13.53 -3.54
N ALA A 228 -5.13 -14.79 -3.45
CA ALA A 228 -5.32 -15.72 -4.57
C ALA A 228 -6.79 -16.20 -4.67
N TYR A 229 -7.57 -15.49 -5.48
CA TYR A 229 -9.04 -15.50 -5.42
C TYR A 229 -9.80 -16.64 -6.15
N PRO A 230 -9.30 -17.30 -7.22
CA PRO A 230 -10.05 -18.37 -7.88
C PRO A 230 -10.40 -19.54 -6.95
N ASP A 231 -9.46 -19.95 -6.10
CA ASP A 231 -9.70 -20.96 -5.07
C ASP A 231 -10.77 -20.48 -4.08
N ALA A 232 -10.67 -19.22 -3.65
CA ALA A 232 -11.60 -18.59 -2.71
C ALA A 232 -13.03 -18.43 -3.28
N LEU A 233 -13.18 -18.18 -4.59
CA LEU A 233 -14.48 -18.14 -5.27
C LEU A 233 -15.19 -19.49 -5.14
N SER A 234 -14.48 -20.59 -5.42
CA SER A 234 -15.04 -21.94 -5.33
C SER A 234 -15.42 -22.36 -3.90
N ALA A 235 -14.84 -21.72 -2.87
CA ALA A 235 -15.10 -21.99 -1.45
C ALA A 235 -16.56 -21.76 -1.03
N SER A 236 -17.29 -20.85 -1.69
CA SER A 236 -18.73 -20.60 -1.44
C SER A 236 -19.61 -21.86 -1.58
N THR A 237 -19.13 -22.85 -2.35
CA THR A 237 -19.75 -24.18 -2.48
C THR A 237 -19.92 -24.90 -1.14
N ILE A 238 -19.00 -24.70 -0.20
CA ILE A 238 -19.02 -25.35 1.12
C ILE A 238 -20.09 -24.72 2.01
N SER A 239 -20.30 -23.41 1.89
CA SER A 239 -21.28 -22.65 2.68
C SER A 239 -22.74 -22.96 2.34
N SER A 240 -23.05 -23.54 1.17
CA SER A 240 -24.44 -23.61 0.66
C SER A 240 -25.43 -24.36 1.55
N ASP A 241 -24.97 -25.39 2.26
CA ASP A 241 -25.81 -26.20 3.16
C ASP A 241 -25.43 -26.00 4.64
N THR A 242 -24.42 -25.19 4.92
CA THR A 242 -23.76 -25.13 6.23
C THR A 242 -23.75 -23.73 6.87
N LYS A 243 -23.92 -22.68 6.06
CA LYS A 243 -23.77 -21.26 6.44
C LYS A 243 -22.41 -20.88 7.03
N TYR A 244 -21.38 -21.73 6.91
CA TYR A 244 -20.06 -21.44 7.48
C TYR A 244 -19.48 -20.15 6.85
N PRO A 245 -18.98 -19.20 7.66
CA PRO A 245 -18.42 -17.97 7.15
C PRO A 245 -17.10 -18.22 6.43
N ILE A 246 -16.83 -17.40 5.41
CA ILE A 246 -15.53 -17.35 4.73
C ILE A 246 -14.69 -16.27 5.40
N VAL A 247 -13.55 -16.68 5.93
CA VAL A 247 -12.55 -15.85 6.60
C VAL A 247 -11.28 -15.87 5.76
N LEU A 248 -10.63 -14.73 5.60
CA LEU A 248 -9.49 -14.60 4.70
C LEU A 248 -8.15 -14.64 5.44
N VAL A 249 -7.14 -15.23 4.83
CA VAL A 249 -5.73 -15.18 5.27
C VAL A 249 -4.82 -14.74 4.15
N LYS A 250 -3.61 -14.29 4.48
CA LYS A 250 -2.53 -14.11 3.50
C LYS A 250 -1.91 -15.47 3.18
N LYS A 251 -1.15 -15.56 2.10
CA LYS A 251 -0.45 -16.79 1.68
C LYS A 251 0.40 -17.38 2.80
N ASN A 252 1.18 -16.56 3.50
CA ASN A 252 2.23 -17.01 4.43
C ASN A 252 1.95 -16.74 5.92
N GLU A 253 0.84 -16.07 6.24
CA GLU A 253 0.51 -15.69 7.62
C GLU A 253 -1.00 -15.52 7.85
N ILE A 254 -1.41 -15.72 9.10
CA ILE A 254 -2.76 -15.41 9.58
C ILE A 254 -2.79 -13.93 10.05
N PRO A 255 -3.65 -13.07 9.49
CA PRO A 255 -3.86 -11.71 10.01
C PRO A 255 -4.31 -11.70 11.47
N ALA A 256 -3.89 -10.71 12.25
CA ALA A 256 -4.15 -10.68 13.70
C ALA A 256 -5.67 -10.67 14.06
N SER A 257 -6.49 -9.97 13.27
CA SER A 257 -7.96 -9.98 13.37
C SER A 257 -8.54 -11.39 13.21
N VAL A 258 -7.97 -12.16 12.28
CA VAL A 258 -8.38 -13.52 11.92
C VAL A 258 -7.94 -14.53 12.97
N GLU A 259 -6.70 -14.43 13.47
CA GLU A 259 -6.24 -15.25 14.59
C GLU A 259 -7.11 -15.01 15.84
N MET A 260 -7.40 -13.74 16.15
CA MET A 260 -8.26 -13.37 17.29
C MET A 260 -9.67 -13.94 17.15
N TYR A 261 -10.27 -13.84 15.96
CA TYR A 261 -11.58 -14.43 15.68
C TYR A 261 -11.57 -15.96 15.83
N ILE A 262 -10.57 -16.66 15.27
CA ILE A 262 -10.42 -18.12 15.43
C ILE A 262 -10.32 -18.50 16.91
N ARG A 263 -9.55 -17.76 17.71
CA ARG A 263 -9.37 -18.01 19.15
C ARG A 263 -10.61 -17.70 20.00
N SER A 264 -11.37 -16.66 19.67
CA SER A 264 -12.56 -16.25 20.42
C SER A 264 -13.78 -17.12 20.06
N HIS A 265 -13.96 -17.37 18.77
CA HIS A 265 -15.05 -18.18 18.21
C HIS A 265 -14.87 -19.68 18.45
N LYS A 266 -13.61 -20.17 18.52
CA LYS A 266 -13.25 -21.57 18.77
C LYS A 266 -13.97 -22.55 17.84
N PRO A 267 -13.79 -22.42 16.50
CA PRO A 267 -14.51 -23.24 15.55
C PRO A 267 -14.29 -24.73 15.82
N THR A 268 -15.37 -25.51 15.86
CA THR A 268 -15.30 -26.98 16.01
C THR A 268 -14.55 -27.64 14.85
N LYS A 269 -14.51 -26.99 13.68
CA LYS A 269 -13.83 -27.46 12.49
C LYS A 269 -13.43 -26.29 11.57
N VAL A 270 -12.30 -26.40 10.89
CA VAL A 270 -11.77 -25.41 9.92
C VAL A 270 -11.58 -26.08 8.57
N TYR A 271 -12.05 -25.43 7.50
CA TYR A 271 -11.83 -25.85 6.12
C TYR A 271 -10.84 -24.90 5.45
N ILE A 272 -9.66 -25.37 5.04
CA ILE A 272 -8.66 -24.55 4.36
C ILE A 272 -8.74 -24.81 2.85
N ILE A 273 -8.98 -23.76 2.07
CA ILE A 273 -9.26 -23.84 0.64
C ILE A 273 -8.13 -23.16 -0.15
N GLY A 274 -7.52 -23.94 -1.04
CA GLY A 274 -6.45 -23.51 -1.93
C GLY A 274 -5.13 -24.26 -1.76
N GLY A 275 -4.34 -24.31 -2.83
CA GLY A 275 -3.02 -24.94 -2.84
C GLY A 275 -1.92 -24.10 -2.19
N GLU A 276 -0.69 -24.60 -2.18
CA GLU A 276 0.50 -23.94 -1.59
C GLU A 276 0.76 -22.53 -2.15
N ASN A 277 0.35 -22.29 -3.40
CA ASN A 277 0.45 -20.99 -4.05
C ASN A 277 -0.52 -19.95 -3.46
N SER A 278 -1.62 -20.40 -2.86
CA SER A 278 -2.71 -19.58 -2.31
C SER A 278 -2.64 -19.47 -0.78
N ILE A 279 -2.34 -20.57 -0.09
CA ILE A 279 -2.11 -20.66 1.36
C ILE A 279 -1.01 -21.69 1.60
N SER A 280 0.13 -21.28 2.17
CA SER A 280 1.30 -22.13 2.36
C SER A 280 1.20 -23.05 3.58
N GLU A 281 1.99 -24.12 3.59
CA GLU A 281 2.12 -25.02 4.74
C GLU A 281 2.60 -24.28 6.01
N LYS A 282 3.28 -23.13 5.87
CA LYS A 282 3.61 -22.24 7.00
C LYS A 282 2.34 -21.67 7.65
N CYS A 283 1.42 -21.14 6.83
CA CYS A 283 0.15 -20.58 7.29
C CYS A 283 -0.78 -21.68 7.84
N ILE A 284 -0.88 -22.83 7.14
CA ILE A 284 -1.61 -24.02 7.62
C ILE A 284 -1.06 -24.53 8.96
N GLY A 285 0.27 -24.56 9.11
CA GLY A 285 0.95 -24.92 10.36
C GLY A 285 0.68 -23.95 11.51
N GLN A 286 0.41 -22.67 11.22
CA GLN A 286 -0.10 -21.73 12.22
C GLN A 286 -1.56 -22.08 12.60
N ILE A 287 -2.44 -22.30 11.61
CA ILE A 287 -3.86 -22.63 11.82
C ILE A 287 -4.01 -23.91 12.67
N ASN A 288 -3.28 -24.98 12.34
CA ASN A 288 -3.29 -26.23 13.12
C ASN A 288 -2.90 -25.98 14.59
N LYS A 289 -1.84 -25.19 14.85
CA LYS A 289 -1.41 -24.84 16.21
C LYS A 289 -2.45 -24.03 16.99
N LEU A 290 -3.27 -23.21 16.32
CA LEU A 290 -4.37 -22.48 16.95
C LEU A 290 -5.50 -23.43 17.41
N ILE A 291 -5.83 -24.41 16.57
CA ILE A 291 -6.96 -25.32 16.76
C ILE A 291 -6.62 -26.49 17.70
N GLU A 292 -5.41 -27.04 17.64
CA GLU A 292 -4.96 -28.15 18.49
C GLU A 292 -4.75 -27.74 19.95
N LYS A 293 -4.21 -26.53 20.19
CA LYS A 293 -3.95 -26.03 21.56
C LYS A 293 -5.22 -25.66 22.35
N GLY A 294 -6.41 -25.88 21.80
CA GLY A 294 -7.70 -25.54 22.42
C GLY A 294 -8.02 -26.27 23.73
N GLU A 295 -7.38 -27.42 24.00
CA GLU A 295 -7.70 -28.27 25.17
C GLU A 295 -6.52 -28.57 26.11
N ALA A 296 -5.26 -28.46 25.67
CA ALA A 296 -4.09 -28.82 26.50
C ALA A 296 -2.81 -28.00 26.21
N SER A 297 -2.73 -26.75 26.68
CA SER A 297 -1.43 -26.05 26.83
C SER A 297 -1.49 -24.90 27.84
N ARG A 298 -1.28 -25.18 29.13
CA ARG A 298 -0.78 -24.17 30.09
C ARG A 298 0.74 -24.01 29.92
N SER A 299 1.16 -23.31 28.88
CA SER A 299 2.55 -22.86 28.74
C SER A 299 2.68 -21.70 27.76
N ASN A 300 3.48 -20.70 28.16
CA ASN A 300 4.05 -19.61 27.38
C ASN A 300 3.10 -18.92 26.38
N ILE A 301 2.25 -18.06 26.93
CA ILE A 301 1.39 -17.15 26.16
C ILE A 301 2.23 -15.97 25.67
N THR A 302 2.77 -16.14 24.47
CA THR A 302 3.28 -15.11 23.57
C THR A 302 2.12 -14.66 22.69
N ILE A 303 1.72 -13.39 22.75
CA ILE A 303 0.74 -12.75 21.86
C ILE A 303 1.39 -11.40 21.44
N GLY A 304 1.13 -10.78 20.29
CA GLY A 304 1.70 -9.46 19.94
C GLY A 304 0.78 -8.64 19.03
N VAL A 305 0.72 -7.31 19.19
CA VAL A 305 -0.01 -6.36 18.31
C VAL A 305 0.69 -4.99 18.33
N SER A 306 0.64 -4.27 17.20
CA SER A 306 1.22 -2.95 16.98
C SER A 306 0.48 -2.15 15.89
N GLY A 307 0.74 -0.85 15.80
CA GLY A 307 0.51 0.06 14.65
C GLY A 307 0.98 1.47 15.03
N SER A 308 1.44 2.37 14.16
CA SER A 308 1.63 2.46 12.69
C SER A 308 2.58 3.66 12.42
N ASN A 309 3.26 3.91 11.30
CA ASN A 309 3.58 3.19 10.04
C ASN A 309 4.88 3.83 9.46
N ASN A 310 5.56 3.17 8.51
CA ASN A 310 6.72 3.68 7.71
C ASN A 310 8.00 4.08 8.52
N THR A 311 9.26 3.76 8.18
CA THR A 311 9.85 2.94 7.10
C THR A 311 10.80 1.86 7.66
N GLN A 312 11.54 1.14 6.79
CA GLN A 312 12.27 -0.08 7.15
C GLN A 312 13.66 0.13 7.80
N THR A 313 14.13 -0.86 8.57
CA THR A 313 15.16 -1.82 8.10
C THR A 313 14.98 -3.18 8.80
N ASN A 314 15.62 -4.21 8.22
CA ASN A 314 15.38 -5.62 8.48
C ASN A 314 16.06 -6.13 9.79
N ARG A 315 15.50 -7.21 10.38
CA ARG A 315 16.07 -8.07 11.46
C ARG A 315 16.20 -7.49 12.88
N ASP A 316 15.19 -7.80 13.70
CA ASP A 316 15.39 -8.84 14.73
C ASP A 316 14.03 -9.49 15.10
N GLU A 317 13.80 -10.74 14.69
CA GLU A 317 12.48 -11.41 14.75
C GLU A 317 12.06 -11.88 16.17
N ASN A 318 12.72 -11.42 17.22
CA ASN A 318 12.38 -11.77 18.60
C ASN A 318 12.38 -10.54 19.50
N GLU A 319 11.23 -9.83 19.60
CA GLU A 319 10.68 -9.28 20.86
C GLU A 319 9.45 -8.35 20.67
N LYS A 320 8.24 -8.92 20.56
CA LYS A 320 7.00 -8.28 21.05
C LYS A 320 6.09 -9.32 21.71
N VAL A 321 5.77 -9.12 23.00
CA VAL A 321 4.74 -9.89 23.72
C VAL A 321 3.78 -9.03 24.54
N ILE A 322 2.49 -9.40 24.52
CA ILE A 322 1.27 -8.77 25.06
C ILE A 322 0.83 -9.30 26.45
N PHE A 323 -0.15 -8.62 27.04
CA PHE A 323 -1.07 -9.12 28.07
C PHE A 323 -1.74 -10.47 27.74
N GLY A 324 -1.40 -11.51 28.49
CA GLY A 324 -2.05 -12.83 28.37
C GLY A 324 -3.52 -12.93 28.80
N ASP A 325 -4.27 -11.82 28.94
CA ASP A 325 -5.71 -11.84 29.27
C ASP A 325 -6.46 -10.59 28.74
N GLU A 326 -7.42 -10.80 27.84
CA GLU A 326 -8.33 -9.74 27.35
C GLU A 326 -9.22 -9.17 28.47
N ARG A 327 -9.41 -9.89 29.59
CA ARG A 327 -10.09 -9.35 30.78
C ARG A 327 -9.22 -8.30 31.45
N VAL A 328 -7.93 -8.58 31.67
CA VAL A 328 -6.98 -7.59 32.22
C VAL A 328 -6.93 -6.36 31.32
N LYS A 329 -6.91 -6.53 29.99
CA LYS A 329 -6.95 -5.42 29.03
C LYS A 329 -8.27 -4.63 29.11
N ALA A 330 -9.42 -5.31 29.14
CA ALA A 330 -10.73 -4.68 29.29
C ALA A 330 -10.90 -3.98 30.64
N GLU A 331 -10.33 -4.53 31.72
CA GLU A 331 -10.46 -4.01 33.08
C GLU A 331 -9.48 -2.90 33.41
N VAL A 332 -8.25 -2.95 32.88
CA VAL A 332 -7.34 -1.79 32.86
C VAL A 332 -7.98 -0.66 32.05
N LYS A 333 -8.50 -0.95 30.85
CA LYS A 333 -9.21 0.03 30.02
C LYS A 333 -10.44 0.60 30.74
N LYS A 334 -11.23 -0.23 31.43
CA LYS A 334 -12.40 0.21 32.23
C LYS A 334 -12.01 1.05 33.45
N ALA A 335 -11.00 0.64 34.21
CA ALA A 335 -10.50 1.39 35.36
C ALA A 335 -9.96 2.78 34.97
N PHE A 336 -9.44 2.93 33.76
CA PHE A 336 -9.05 4.24 33.20
C PHE A 336 -10.22 5.06 32.65
N LEU A 337 -11.27 4.43 32.12
CA LEU A 337 -12.43 5.13 31.53
C LEU A 337 -13.47 5.59 32.58
N ASP A 338 -13.64 4.88 33.70
CA ASP A 338 -14.74 5.09 34.67
C ASP A 338 -14.53 6.23 35.71
N LYS A 339 -13.62 7.19 35.44
CA LYS A 339 -13.43 8.47 36.18
C LYS A 339 -13.25 8.40 37.73
N VAL A 340 -12.13 7.90 38.26
CA VAL A 340 -11.74 8.16 39.67
C VAL A 340 -10.24 8.40 39.86
N ASN A 341 -9.88 9.35 40.74
CA ASN A 341 -8.52 9.53 41.27
C ASN A 341 -8.00 8.23 41.91
N LEU A 342 -6.76 7.85 41.59
CA LEU A 342 -6.09 6.76 42.29
C LEU A 342 -5.64 7.21 43.69
N ILE A 343 -6.12 6.52 44.74
CA ILE A 343 -6.03 6.78 46.21
C ILE A 343 -6.68 8.10 46.71
N ASP A 344 -7.37 8.15 47.86
CA ASP A 344 -7.32 7.26 49.04
C ASP A 344 -8.69 7.01 49.76
N ILE A 345 -8.70 5.93 50.54
CA ILE A 345 -9.71 5.29 51.42
C ILE A 345 -10.95 6.04 51.97
N SER A 346 -11.95 5.21 52.32
CA SER A 346 -12.68 5.15 53.62
C SER A 346 -14.21 5.32 53.60
N LYS A 347 -14.83 5.73 52.49
CA LYS A 347 -16.29 6.01 52.47
C LYS A 347 -17.02 5.38 51.28
N VAL A 348 -17.78 4.31 51.60
CA VAL A 348 -18.87 3.68 50.80
C VAL A 348 -18.37 3.09 49.46
N ILE A 349 -18.65 1.85 49.04
CA ILE A 349 -19.91 1.10 49.05
C ILE A 349 -19.66 -0.41 49.21
N LYS A 350 -20.64 -1.11 49.81
CA LYS A 350 -20.93 -2.52 49.51
C LYS A 350 -22.39 -2.58 49.01
N LYS A 351 -22.56 -2.84 47.71
CA LYS A 351 -23.57 -3.74 47.13
C LYS A 351 -23.15 -4.19 45.73
N GLU A 352 -22.43 -5.29 45.62
CA GLU A 352 -21.72 -5.99 46.71
C GLU A 352 -20.46 -6.69 46.15
N ASP A 353 -20.42 -7.00 44.85
CA ASP A 353 -19.37 -7.82 44.23
C ASP A 353 -18.64 -7.16 43.04
N ILE A 354 -18.33 -5.86 43.18
CA ILE A 354 -17.07 -5.28 42.61
C ILE A 354 -15.82 -5.94 43.28
N VAL A 355 -16.05 -6.73 44.33
CA VAL A 355 -15.09 -7.28 45.30
C VAL A 355 -14.02 -8.22 44.76
N ASN A 356 -14.10 -8.74 43.52
CA ASN A 356 -13.10 -9.69 43.00
C ASN A 356 -12.67 -9.48 41.53
N PHE A 357 -12.36 -8.25 41.14
CA PHE A 357 -11.17 -8.04 40.31
C PHE A 357 -10.42 -6.76 40.68
N GLU A 358 -9.64 -6.84 41.75
CA GLU A 358 -8.30 -6.29 41.63
C GLU A 358 -7.56 -7.12 40.58
N PRO A 359 -6.75 -6.53 39.68
CA PRO A 359 -5.57 -7.22 39.20
C PRO A 359 -4.70 -7.42 40.43
N THR A 360 -4.92 -8.54 41.14
CA THR A 360 -4.32 -8.77 42.46
C THR A 360 -2.84 -8.44 42.42
N ILE A 361 -2.27 -7.99 43.53
CA ILE A 361 -0.81 -7.78 43.64
C ILE A 361 -0.03 -9.01 43.09
N LYS A 362 -0.59 -10.22 43.26
CA LYS A 362 -0.11 -11.47 42.66
C LYS A 362 -0.20 -11.51 41.12
N ALA A 363 -1.30 -11.06 40.51
CA ALA A 363 -1.46 -10.95 39.05
C ALA A 363 -0.51 -9.88 38.45
N MET A 364 -0.42 -8.69 39.06
CA MET A 364 0.56 -7.67 38.64
C MET A 364 1.99 -8.20 38.72
N ARG A 365 2.35 -8.87 39.82
CA ARG A 365 3.64 -9.56 39.99
C ARG A 365 3.89 -10.70 39.01
N ASN A 366 2.89 -11.21 38.31
CA ASN A 366 3.09 -12.23 37.27
C ASN A 366 3.40 -11.62 35.89
N LEU A 367 3.09 -10.34 35.66
CA LEU A 367 3.35 -9.68 34.38
C LEU A 367 4.85 -9.68 34.04
N ARG A 368 5.14 -9.89 32.75
CA ARG A 368 6.48 -9.78 32.15
C ARG A 368 6.55 -8.73 31.05
N LYS A 369 5.49 -8.56 30.26
CA LYS A 369 5.37 -7.47 29.28
C LYS A 369 4.01 -6.77 29.46
N LEU A 370 3.98 -5.45 29.31
CA LEU A 370 2.80 -4.57 29.51
C LEU A 370 2.88 -3.45 28.47
N ASP A 371 1.97 -3.43 27.50
CA ASP A 371 1.88 -2.38 26.46
C ASP A 371 0.54 -1.64 26.55
N VAL A 372 0.53 -0.49 27.22
CA VAL A 372 -0.64 0.38 27.40
C VAL A 372 -0.60 1.57 26.43
N SER A 373 0.09 1.44 25.30
CA SER A 373 0.16 2.48 24.26
C SER A 373 -1.19 2.77 23.59
N ASN A 374 -1.44 4.04 23.26
CA ASN A 374 -2.56 4.49 22.41
C ASN A 374 -3.94 3.94 22.84
N ILE A 375 -4.20 3.81 24.15
CA ILE A 375 -5.50 3.37 24.68
C ILE A 375 -6.61 4.41 24.41
N PHE A 376 -6.23 5.64 24.06
CA PHE A 376 -7.10 6.79 23.82
C PHE A 376 -6.87 7.29 22.38
N ASP A 377 -7.98 7.65 21.73
CA ASP A 377 -8.03 8.17 20.36
C ASP A 377 -7.72 9.68 20.38
N ASP A 378 -6.88 10.14 19.44
CA ASP A 378 -6.48 11.55 19.30
C ASP A 378 -7.70 12.49 19.12
N ASN A 379 -8.86 11.95 18.72
CA ASN A 379 -10.13 12.68 18.62
C ASN A 379 -10.77 13.09 19.97
N PHE A 380 -10.23 12.66 21.12
CA PHE A 380 -10.82 12.92 22.45
C PHE A 380 -9.84 13.55 23.46
N ASP A 381 -9.42 14.78 23.20
CA ASP A 381 -8.50 15.57 24.06
C ASP A 381 -8.94 15.72 25.53
N ALA A 382 -10.20 15.41 25.86
CA ALA A 382 -10.78 15.51 27.21
C ALA A 382 -10.52 14.29 28.14
N TYR A 383 -9.88 13.20 27.68
CA TYR A 383 -9.89 11.90 28.37
C TYR A 383 -8.52 11.22 28.63
N TYR A 384 -7.41 11.96 28.69
CA TYR A 384 -6.10 11.38 29.08
C TYR A 384 -6.04 10.94 30.56
N PRO A 385 -5.43 9.79 30.88
CA PRO A 385 -5.31 9.28 32.25
C PRO A 385 -4.22 10.01 33.05
N LYS A 386 -4.65 10.82 34.02
CA LYS A 386 -3.76 11.68 34.83
C LYS A 386 -2.72 10.95 35.69
N THR A 387 -2.82 9.64 35.87
CA THR A 387 -1.95 8.85 36.76
C THR A 387 -1.95 7.36 36.35
N ILE A 388 -0.85 6.65 36.65
CA ILE A 388 -0.61 5.23 36.28
C ILE A 388 -0.48 4.30 37.50
N LYS A 389 -0.93 4.75 38.69
CA LYS A 389 -0.73 4.04 39.95
C LYS A 389 -1.31 2.62 39.96
N GLY A 390 -0.55 1.69 40.54
CA GLY A 390 -0.77 0.25 40.51
C GLY A 390 0.26 -0.45 39.63
N ILE A 391 0.80 0.25 38.63
CA ILE A 391 1.86 -0.25 37.76
C ILE A 391 3.10 -0.67 38.56
N GLU A 392 3.39 0.00 39.68
CA GLU A 392 4.54 -0.31 40.52
C GLU A 392 4.51 -1.71 41.16
N GLU A 393 3.35 -2.36 41.25
CA GLU A 393 3.24 -3.73 41.76
C GLU A 393 3.67 -4.78 40.73
N ALA A 394 3.82 -4.39 39.45
CA ALA A 394 4.35 -5.25 38.40
C ALA A 394 5.88 -5.44 38.48
N VAL A 395 6.45 -5.64 39.68
CA VAL A 395 7.91 -5.66 39.94
C VAL A 395 8.70 -6.75 39.19
N ASN A 396 8.03 -7.68 38.48
CA ASN A 396 8.67 -8.65 37.61
C ASN A 396 8.63 -8.29 36.12
N LEU A 397 8.16 -7.09 35.77
CA LEU A 397 8.04 -6.63 34.39
C LEU A 397 9.43 -6.47 33.74
N GLU A 398 9.56 -7.02 32.55
CA GLU A 398 10.77 -7.06 31.71
C GLU A 398 10.63 -6.17 30.46
N SER A 399 9.41 -5.87 29.99
CA SER A 399 9.13 -4.90 28.93
C SER A 399 7.91 -4.04 29.25
N LEU A 400 8.01 -2.74 29.02
CA LEU A 400 6.95 -1.78 29.26
C LEU A 400 6.82 -0.77 28.11
N HIS A 401 5.67 -0.74 27.45
CA HIS A 401 5.33 0.24 26.43
C HIS A 401 4.13 1.08 26.91
N MET A 402 4.23 2.40 26.82
CA MET A 402 3.28 3.36 27.42
C MET A 402 3.11 4.61 26.56
N THR A 403 2.93 4.46 25.25
CA THR A 403 2.88 5.62 24.34
C THR A 403 1.57 6.40 24.46
N GLY A 404 1.63 7.74 24.48
CA GLY A 404 0.42 8.59 24.31
C GLY A 404 -0.43 8.83 25.56
N LEU A 405 0.09 8.63 26.78
CA LEU A 405 -0.69 8.75 28.01
C LEU A 405 -0.73 10.16 28.63
N ARG A 406 0.23 11.03 28.29
CA ARG A 406 0.38 12.41 28.84
C ARG A 406 0.31 12.47 30.38
N SER A 407 0.83 11.44 31.07
CA SER A 407 0.61 11.23 32.51
C SER A 407 1.71 11.87 33.37
N ALA A 408 1.32 12.69 34.35
CA ALA A 408 2.24 13.39 35.25
C ALA A 408 2.94 12.49 36.29
N ASP A 409 2.50 11.24 36.47
CA ASP A 409 2.95 10.33 37.53
C ASP A 409 3.83 9.17 37.00
N ILE A 410 4.55 9.41 35.89
CA ILE A 410 5.41 8.41 35.22
C ILE A 410 6.50 7.84 36.15
N ASN A 411 6.95 8.64 37.13
CA ASN A 411 8.01 8.31 38.10
C ASN A 411 7.81 6.97 38.85
N ARG A 412 6.57 6.47 38.97
CA ARG A 412 6.28 5.17 39.61
C ARG A 412 7.00 3.99 38.97
N ILE A 413 7.29 4.07 37.68
CA ILE A 413 7.95 2.96 36.96
C ILE A 413 9.40 2.74 37.40
N SER A 414 10.01 3.66 38.16
CA SER A 414 11.32 3.47 38.82
C SER A 414 11.42 2.22 39.71
N LYS A 415 10.29 1.68 40.18
CA LYS A 415 10.24 0.43 40.97
C LYS A 415 10.38 -0.84 40.13
N LEU A 416 10.25 -0.75 38.80
CA LEU A 416 10.23 -1.87 37.87
C LEU A 416 11.65 -2.26 37.42
N THR A 417 12.52 -2.52 38.39
CA THR A 417 13.97 -2.68 38.18
C THR A 417 14.39 -3.89 37.33
N LYS A 418 13.45 -4.76 36.95
CA LYS A 418 13.68 -5.87 36.00
C LYS A 418 13.45 -5.51 34.54
N LEU A 419 13.01 -4.28 34.23
CA LEU A 419 12.82 -3.83 32.86
C LEU A 419 14.12 -3.93 32.05
N ARG A 420 14.00 -4.56 30.89
CA ARG A 420 15.00 -4.68 29.82
C ARG A 420 14.58 -3.83 28.60
N GLU A 421 13.29 -3.67 28.37
CA GLU A 421 12.75 -2.78 27.35
C GLU A 421 11.78 -1.75 27.97
N LEU A 422 11.94 -0.47 27.60
CA LEU A 422 11.02 0.60 27.99
C LEU A 422 10.72 1.50 26.79
N ASN A 423 9.44 1.71 26.49
CA ASN A 423 8.95 2.70 25.53
C ASN A 423 7.96 3.63 26.23
N ILE A 424 8.31 4.92 26.32
CA ILE A 424 7.52 5.98 26.96
C ILE A 424 7.35 7.18 26.02
N SER A 425 7.25 6.91 24.72
CA SER A 425 7.09 7.91 23.67
C SER A 425 5.78 8.72 23.79
N ARG A 426 5.70 9.91 23.20
CA ARG A 426 4.45 10.73 23.13
C ARG A 426 3.81 11.00 24.50
N ASN A 427 4.60 11.25 25.55
CA ASN A 427 4.09 11.47 26.91
C ASN A 427 4.37 12.88 27.45
N GLU A 428 4.93 13.78 26.63
CA GLU A 428 5.31 15.15 27.04
C GLU A 428 6.37 15.21 28.16
N ILE A 429 7.15 14.14 28.35
CA ILE A 429 8.13 14.01 29.44
C ILE A 429 9.31 14.98 29.22
N ASP A 430 9.58 15.86 30.18
CA ASP A 430 10.73 16.77 30.19
C ASP A 430 11.88 16.29 31.11
N ASN A 431 11.58 15.44 32.10
CA ASN A 431 12.54 14.78 32.98
C ASN A 431 12.29 13.26 33.07
N ALA A 432 13.34 12.47 32.86
CA ALA A 432 13.30 11.00 32.94
C ALA A 432 14.27 10.39 33.98
N ASP A 433 14.62 11.13 35.04
CA ASP A 433 15.61 10.71 36.07
C ASP A 433 15.27 9.37 36.74
N PHE A 434 14.00 8.98 36.75
CA PHE A 434 13.53 7.68 37.23
C PHE A 434 14.18 6.49 36.49
N VAL A 435 14.62 6.67 35.24
CA VAL A 435 15.28 5.64 34.40
C VAL A 435 16.65 5.23 34.96
N ASN A 436 17.35 6.09 35.71
CA ASN A 436 18.61 5.74 36.38
C ASN A 436 18.49 4.50 37.29
N LYS A 437 17.28 4.20 37.79
CA LYS A 437 17.01 3.03 38.65
C LYS A 437 16.75 1.74 37.85
N LEU A 438 16.55 1.85 36.54
CA LEU A 438 16.22 0.76 35.62
C LEU A 438 17.49 0.19 34.97
N THR A 439 18.47 -0.19 35.79
CA THR A 439 19.83 -0.57 35.34
C THR A 439 19.91 -1.86 34.51
N ASN A 440 18.79 -2.56 34.34
CA ASN A 440 18.67 -3.72 33.46
C ASN A 440 18.23 -3.39 32.03
N LEU A 441 17.94 -2.12 31.71
CA LEU A 441 17.51 -1.71 30.37
C LEU A 441 18.57 -2.02 29.30
N GLU A 442 18.13 -2.73 28.28
CA GLU A 442 18.84 -3.06 27.03
C GLU A 442 18.27 -2.24 25.86
N LYS A 443 17.01 -1.79 25.95
CA LYS A 443 16.34 -0.96 24.95
C LYS A 443 15.48 0.13 25.58
N LEU A 444 15.66 1.37 25.13
CA LEU A 444 14.93 2.55 25.60
C LEU A 444 14.42 3.40 24.43
N ILE A 445 13.12 3.68 24.42
CA ILE A 445 12.45 4.54 23.43
C ILE A 445 11.72 5.67 24.17
N VAL A 446 12.09 6.91 23.87
CA VAL A 446 11.56 8.15 24.49
C VAL A 446 11.13 9.18 23.43
N THR A 447 10.77 8.73 22.23
CA THR A 447 10.40 9.55 21.06
C THR A 447 9.24 10.51 21.33
N ASN A 448 9.19 11.68 20.68
CA ASN A 448 8.09 12.66 20.80
C ASN A 448 7.83 13.07 22.27
N ASN A 449 8.88 13.52 22.97
CA ASN A 449 8.79 14.03 24.34
C ASN A 449 9.41 15.44 24.41
N LYS A 450 9.67 15.95 25.63
CA LYS A 450 10.20 17.30 25.86
C LYS A 450 11.59 17.29 26.51
N LEU A 451 12.30 16.15 26.46
CA LEU A 451 13.61 15.96 27.09
C LEU A 451 14.64 16.94 26.50
N LYS A 452 15.50 17.49 27.36
CA LYS A 452 16.60 18.39 26.96
C LYS A 452 17.99 17.74 27.01
N ASN A 453 18.16 16.71 27.85
CA ASN A 453 19.43 16.00 27.94
C ASN A 453 19.22 14.49 28.14
N LEU A 454 20.31 13.73 28.07
CA LEU A 454 20.36 12.28 28.28
C LEU A 454 21.16 11.87 29.54
N ASP A 455 21.37 12.76 30.51
CA ASP A 455 22.16 12.44 31.72
C ASP A 455 21.54 11.33 32.57
N PHE A 456 20.23 11.14 32.43
CA PHE A 456 19.45 10.14 33.17
C PHE A 456 19.71 8.67 32.77
N ILE A 457 20.48 8.41 31.70
CA ILE A 457 20.86 7.05 31.27
C ILE A 457 22.33 6.68 31.49
N LYS A 458 23.17 7.56 32.06
CA LYS A 458 24.61 7.29 32.24
C LYS A 458 24.95 6.01 33.04
N ASN A 459 24.01 5.54 33.87
CA ASN A 459 24.14 4.33 34.67
C ASN A 459 23.61 3.05 33.97
N ASN A 460 22.89 3.19 32.86
CA ASN A 460 22.17 2.11 32.19
C ASN A 460 23.06 1.40 31.15
N LYS A 461 24.25 0.97 31.56
CA LYS A 461 25.34 0.47 30.69
C LYS A 461 25.05 -0.82 29.88
N LYS A 462 23.84 -1.37 30.03
CA LYS A 462 23.33 -2.50 29.23
C LYS A 462 22.57 -2.05 27.98
N ILE A 463 22.23 -0.76 27.84
CA ILE A 463 21.50 -0.26 26.67
C ILE A 463 22.32 -0.55 25.40
N LYS A 464 21.65 -1.24 24.47
CA LYS A 464 22.05 -1.53 23.10
C LYS A 464 21.30 -0.65 22.11
N VAL A 465 20.04 -0.34 22.39
CA VAL A 465 19.15 0.43 21.51
C VAL A 465 18.62 1.65 22.26
N LEU A 466 18.91 2.84 21.73
CA LEU A 466 18.39 4.12 22.25
C LEU A 466 17.73 4.92 21.13
N THR A 467 16.44 5.19 21.29
CA THR A 467 15.68 6.09 20.41
C THR A 467 15.13 7.26 21.23
N ALA A 468 15.56 8.49 20.93
CA ALA A 468 15.07 9.73 21.52
C ALA A 468 14.70 10.79 20.47
N THR A 469 14.31 10.33 19.28
CA THR A 469 13.74 11.11 18.17
C THR A 469 12.73 12.17 18.61
N SER A 470 12.72 13.35 17.98
CA SER A 470 11.71 14.41 18.20
C SER A 470 11.58 14.80 19.67
N ASN A 471 12.66 15.34 20.24
CA ASN A 471 12.72 15.89 21.60
C ASN A 471 13.27 17.33 21.55
N ASN A 472 13.80 17.84 22.66
CA ASN A 472 14.50 19.13 22.72
C ASN A 472 15.99 18.93 23.08
N LEU A 473 16.59 17.78 22.72
CA LEU A 473 17.95 17.44 23.16
C LEU A 473 18.98 18.39 22.56
N ASP A 474 19.67 19.15 23.43
CA ASP A 474 20.88 19.90 23.11
C ASP A 474 22.13 19.26 23.74
N ASP A 475 21.98 18.56 24.87
CA ASP A 475 23.06 17.81 25.53
C ASP A 475 22.85 16.27 25.47
N ILE A 476 23.80 15.55 24.89
CA ILE A 476 23.78 14.07 24.81
C ILE A 476 24.89 13.38 25.62
N ASN A 477 25.59 14.09 26.52
CA ASN A 477 26.76 13.59 27.27
C ASN A 477 26.56 12.23 27.92
N GLY A 478 25.37 11.96 28.48
CA GLY A 478 25.02 10.68 29.11
C GLY A 478 25.15 9.43 28.22
N VAL A 479 25.18 9.56 26.89
CA VAL A 479 25.42 8.41 25.98
C VAL A 479 26.86 7.90 26.03
N SER A 480 27.82 8.72 26.47
CA SER A 480 29.26 8.40 26.49
C SER A 480 29.60 7.14 27.29
N GLU A 481 28.78 6.81 28.30
CA GLU A 481 28.94 5.66 29.18
C GLU A 481 28.35 4.35 28.60
N LEU A 482 27.63 4.41 27.48
CA LEU A 482 26.89 3.29 26.90
C LEU A 482 27.77 2.48 25.94
N ALA A 483 28.86 1.90 26.46
CA ALA A 483 29.83 1.13 25.66
C ALA A 483 29.27 -0.14 24.95
N ASN A 484 27.99 -0.48 25.17
CA ASN A 484 27.26 -1.56 24.50
C ASN A 484 26.24 -1.07 23.46
N LEU A 485 26.18 0.24 23.19
CA LEU A 485 25.24 0.82 22.25
C LEU A 485 25.53 0.37 20.81
N GLU A 486 24.52 -0.26 20.20
CA GLU A 486 24.50 -0.84 18.86
C GLU A 486 23.64 0.01 17.92
N GLU A 487 22.56 0.62 18.42
CA GLU A 487 21.66 1.51 17.67
C GLU A 487 21.38 2.80 18.45
N LEU A 488 21.54 3.93 17.76
CA LEU A 488 21.27 5.27 18.30
C LEU A 488 20.46 6.10 17.29
N ARG A 489 19.23 6.48 17.67
CA ARG A 489 18.38 7.40 16.89
C ARG A 489 18.03 8.63 17.72
N LEU A 490 18.56 9.79 17.34
CA LEU A 490 18.33 11.08 17.99
C LEU A 490 17.87 12.16 16.98
N ASN A 491 17.26 11.75 15.87
CA ASN A 491 16.79 12.69 14.86
C ASN A 491 15.75 13.69 15.40
N ASP A 492 15.60 14.84 14.75
CA ASP A 492 14.66 15.90 15.10
C ASP A 492 14.89 16.43 16.53
N ASN A 493 16.06 17.00 16.76
CA ASN A 493 16.51 17.51 18.05
C ASN A 493 17.33 18.81 17.85
N LYS A 494 18.14 19.21 18.84
CA LYS A 494 18.92 20.46 18.85
C LYS A 494 20.41 20.20 19.06
N ILE A 495 20.88 19.00 18.73
CA ILE A 495 22.26 18.55 18.96
C ILE A 495 23.18 19.25 17.97
N ASP A 496 24.25 19.88 18.43
CA ASP A 496 25.32 20.42 17.58
C ASP A 496 26.68 19.71 17.79
N ASP A 497 26.93 19.14 18.98
CA ASP A 497 28.12 18.35 19.31
C ASP A 497 27.89 16.83 19.30
N VAL A 498 28.66 16.12 18.47
CA VAL A 498 28.68 14.64 18.38
C VAL A 498 29.84 14.01 19.16
N THR A 499 30.65 14.79 19.89
CA THR A 499 31.78 14.29 20.69
C THR A 499 31.38 13.19 21.71
N PRO A 500 30.20 13.21 22.36
CA PRO A 500 29.79 12.14 23.28
C PRO A 500 29.75 10.73 22.66
N ILE A 501 29.50 10.60 21.35
CA ILE A 501 29.46 9.29 20.67
C ILE A 501 30.84 8.83 20.14
N LYS A 502 31.90 9.62 20.34
CA LYS A 502 33.25 9.39 19.81
C LYS A 502 33.78 7.98 20.05
N ASN A 503 33.64 7.48 21.28
CA ASN A 503 34.22 6.20 21.70
C ASN A 503 33.27 4.99 21.56
N LEU A 504 32.05 5.18 21.06
CA LEU A 504 31.03 4.12 20.95
C LEU A 504 31.26 3.26 19.71
N LYS A 505 32.27 2.38 19.76
CA LYS A 505 32.75 1.58 18.62
C LYS A 505 31.82 0.45 18.14
N LYS A 506 30.77 0.12 18.90
CA LYS A 506 29.80 -0.94 18.57
C LYS A 506 28.57 -0.46 17.78
N LEU A 507 28.44 0.84 17.51
CA LEU A 507 27.31 1.38 16.77
C LEU A 507 27.28 0.83 15.35
N ILE A 508 26.16 0.17 15.03
CA ILE A 508 25.77 -0.39 13.72
C ILE A 508 24.88 0.61 12.98
N LYS A 509 23.98 1.31 13.69
CA LYS A 509 23.07 2.31 13.13
C LYS A 509 23.09 3.61 13.94
N ILE A 510 23.28 4.73 13.24
CA ILE A 510 23.24 6.09 13.81
C ILE A 510 22.29 6.95 12.96
N ASP A 511 21.28 7.54 13.59
CA ASP A 511 20.45 8.58 12.98
C ASP A 511 20.49 9.87 13.81
N LEU A 512 20.98 10.94 13.18
CA LEU A 512 21.09 12.29 13.73
C LEU A 512 20.47 13.32 12.77
N SER A 513 19.56 12.89 11.89
CA SER A 513 18.83 13.78 10.96
C SER A 513 18.10 14.92 11.70
N GLY A 514 17.86 16.07 11.07
CA GLY A 514 17.07 17.16 11.70
C GLY A 514 17.68 17.66 13.04
N ASN A 515 18.99 17.84 13.09
CA ASN A 515 19.72 18.40 14.24
C ASN A 515 20.49 19.67 13.83
N GLN A 516 21.34 20.24 14.68
CA GLN A 516 22.10 21.47 14.42
C GLN A 516 23.60 21.20 14.16
N ILE A 517 23.95 19.99 13.71
CA ILE A 517 25.34 19.53 13.58
C ILE A 517 26.02 20.26 12.43
N LYS A 518 27.18 20.87 12.72
CA LYS A 518 28.02 21.60 11.74
C LYS A 518 29.30 20.86 11.35
N SER A 519 29.79 19.97 12.22
CA SER A 519 30.93 19.11 11.92
C SER A 519 30.78 17.75 12.62
N ILE A 520 31.26 16.71 11.94
CA ILE A 520 31.38 15.35 12.47
C ILE A 520 32.84 14.95 12.77
N ASP A 521 33.78 15.90 12.78
CA ASP A 521 35.22 15.61 13.00
C ASP A 521 35.50 14.86 14.31
N ASN A 522 34.68 15.10 15.33
CA ASN A 522 34.77 14.41 16.62
C ASN A 522 33.93 13.13 16.73
N ILE A 523 33.21 12.70 15.69
CA ILE A 523 32.37 11.49 15.73
C ILE A 523 33.18 10.21 15.99
N GLY A 524 34.49 10.23 15.70
CA GLY A 524 35.42 9.13 15.94
C GLY A 524 35.17 7.90 15.06
N GLU A 525 36.09 6.94 15.11
CA GLU A 525 35.96 5.67 14.38
C GLU A 525 34.67 4.91 14.76
N LYS A 526 34.01 4.35 13.74
CA LYS A 526 32.83 3.48 13.89
C LYS A 526 33.01 2.25 12.98
N PRO A 527 33.83 1.26 13.41
CA PRO A 527 34.23 0.13 12.55
C PRO A 527 33.08 -0.84 12.23
N GLU A 528 32.04 -0.85 13.05
CA GLU A 528 30.84 -1.70 12.89
C GLU A 528 29.66 -0.98 12.20
N LEU A 529 29.82 0.29 11.81
CA LEU A 529 28.70 1.09 11.29
C LEU A 529 28.29 0.64 9.89
N GLU A 530 27.01 0.27 9.76
CA GLU A 530 26.39 -0.13 8.49
C GLU A 530 25.39 0.93 7.99
N GLU A 531 24.79 1.71 8.87
CA GLU A 531 23.77 2.70 8.52
C GLU A 531 24.03 4.05 9.22
N LEU A 532 24.10 5.14 8.44
CA LEU A 532 24.31 6.50 8.95
C LEU A 532 23.38 7.50 8.26
N TYR A 533 22.62 8.23 9.07
CA TYR A 533 21.69 9.26 8.63
C TYR A 533 22.05 10.60 9.29
N LEU A 534 22.32 11.61 8.46
CA LEU A 534 22.75 12.96 8.87
C LEU A 534 21.91 14.05 8.18
N THR A 535 20.75 13.72 7.62
CA THR A 535 19.90 14.61 6.81
C THR A 535 19.69 15.98 7.45
N GLY A 536 19.80 17.05 6.66
CA GLY A 536 19.47 18.42 7.08
C GLY A 536 17.96 18.68 7.06
N ASP A 537 17.54 19.90 7.37
CA ASP A 537 16.12 20.27 7.30
C ASP A 537 15.68 20.37 5.83
N TYR A 538 14.64 19.62 5.45
CA TYR A 538 13.97 19.80 4.18
C TYR A 538 13.13 21.08 4.24
N VAL A 539 13.69 22.17 3.72
CA VAL A 539 12.96 23.42 3.52
C VAL A 539 12.24 23.31 2.18
N GLY A 540 10.91 23.31 2.23
CA GLY A 540 10.06 23.26 1.05
C GLY A 540 10.30 24.46 0.12
N PRO A 541 9.91 24.38 -1.17
CA PRO A 541 10.24 25.41 -2.17
C PRO A 541 9.66 26.81 -1.89
N PHE A 542 8.78 26.95 -0.89
CA PHE A 542 8.09 28.20 -0.53
C PHE A 542 8.36 28.67 0.90
N GLU A 543 9.21 27.97 1.67
CA GLU A 543 9.57 28.39 3.02
C GLU A 543 10.93 29.11 3.02
N GLU A 544 11.07 30.17 3.82
CA GLU A 544 12.40 30.73 4.07
C GLU A 544 13.25 29.70 4.81
N PRO A 545 14.53 29.50 4.42
CA PRO A 545 15.37 28.50 5.04
C PRO A 545 15.73 28.89 6.48
N GLN A 546 14.91 28.44 7.42
CA GLN A 546 15.29 28.26 8.82
C GLN A 546 16.61 27.47 8.81
N MET A 547 17.69 28.06 9.32
CA MET A 547 19.01 27.42 9.42
C MET A 547 19.10 26.54 10.67
N THR A 548 18.07 25.74 10.90
CA THR A 548 17.85 24.91 12.10
C THR A 548 18.33 23.47 11.96
N GLY A 549 18.60 23.04 10.72
CA GLY A 549 19.01 21.68 10.38
C GLY A 549 20.52 21.49 10.20
N ASN A 550 20.93 20.23 10.00
CA ASN A 550 22.34 19.87 9.90
C ASN A 550 22.98 20.60 8.70
N CYS A 551 24.17 21.15 8.92
CA CYS A 551 24.91 21.98 7.97
C CYS A 551 26.37 21.50 7.92
N ILE A 552 26.56 20.22 7.57
CA ILE A 552 27.86 19.56 7.57
C ILE A 552 28.53 19.77 6.20
N GLU A 553 29.71 20.37 6.20
CA GLU A 553 30.55 20.52 5.01
C GLU A 553 31.61 19.39 4.90
N ASN A 554 32.29 19.10 6.01
CA ASN A 554 33.41 18.16 6.06
C ASN A 554 32.95 16.74 6.42
N ILE A 555 32.99 15.84 5.42
CA ILE A 555 32.68 14.41 5.58
C ILE A 555 33.91 13.49 5.64
N LYS A 556 35.12 14.05 5.84
CA LYS A 556 36.37 13.27 5.97
C LYS A 556 36.31 12.11 6.99
N PRO A 557 35.66 12.23 8.16
CA PRO A 557 35.57 11.13 9.14
C PRO A 557 34.88 9.87 8.61
N LEU A 558 34.03 9.99 7.59
CA LEU A 558 33.34 8.84 7.00
C LEU A 558 34.28 7.86 6.29
N ALA A 559 35.49 8.31 5.92
CA ALA A 559 36.45 7.50 5.16
C ALA A 559 36.80 6.17 5.84
N GLU A 560 36.78 6.10 7.18
CA GLU A 560 37.14 4.88 7.93
C GLU A 560 35.96 3.92 8.18
N MET A 561 34.73 4.32 7.85
CA MET A 561 33.51 3.56 8.14
C MET A 561 33.21 2.51 7.05
N LYS A 562 34.19 1.63 6.77
CA LYS A 562 34.21 0.73 5.59
C LYS A 562 33.03 -0.26 5.49
N LYS A 563 32.27 -0.47 6.57
CA LYS A 563 31.07 -1.34 6.59
C LYS A 563 29.77 -0.63 6.18
N LEU A 564 29.79 0.70 5.97
CA LEU A 564 28.60 1.46 5.57
C LEU A 564 27.94 0.86 4.32
N LYS A 565 26.65 0.55 4.45
CA LYS A 565 25.73 0.07 3.41
C LYS A 565 24.74 1.16 3.02
N ILE A 566 24.29 1.95 3.99
CA ILE A 566 23.29 3.02 3.82
C ILE A 566 23.88 4.33 4.37
N LEU A 567 23.91 5.37 3.52
CA LEU A 567 24.44 6.69 3.88
C LEU A 567 23.51 7.82 3.37
N TYR A 568 22.92 8.56 4.30
CA TYR A 568 22.03 9.69 4.02
C TYR A 568 22.69 11.01 4.43
N LEU A 569 22.96 11.86 3.44
CA LEU A 569 23.66 13.15 3.51
C LEU A 569 22.89 14.26 2.75
N GLN A 570 21.57 14.10 2.62
CA GLN A 570 20.71 15.03 1.88
C GLN A 570 20.41 16.31 2.68
N ASP A 571 20.12 17.39 1.96
CA ASP A 571 19.69 18.69 2.51
C ASP A 571 20.70 19.39 3.45
N LEU A 572 21.96 18.93 3.43
CA LEU A 572 23.10 19.51 4.15
C LEU A 572 23.67 20.80 3.51
N ARG A 573 23.32 21.07 2.24
CA ARG A 573 23.55 22.33 1.48
C ARG A 573 25.02 22.76 1.28
N LEU A 574 25.99 22.10 1.92
CA LEU A 574 27.40 22.52 1.95
C LEU A 574 28.36 21.49 1.35
N ILE A 575 28.00 20.20 1.27
CA ILE A 575 28.91 19.16 0.75
C ILE A 575 29.24 19.44 -0.71
N SER A 576 30.54 19.37 -1.04
CA SER A 576 31.07 19.51 -2.39
C SER A 576 32.14 18.46 -2.73
N ASP A 577 32.93 17.99 -1.75
CA ASP A 577 33.92 16.92 -1.91
C ASP A 577 33.39 15.55 -1.47
N LEU A 578 33.31 14.61 -2.41
CA LEU A 578 32.93 13.21 -2.16
C LEU A 578 34.12 12.25 -1.99
N LYS A 579 35.36 12.74 -2.07
CA LYS A 579 36.59 11.92 -1.96
C LYS A 579 36.63 10.99 -0.74
N PRO A 580 36.15 11.37 0.46
CA PRO A 580 36.08 10.46 1.61
C PRO A 580 35.26 9.18 1.37
N LEU A 581 34.27 9.22 0.47
CA LEU A 581 33.40 8.07 0.18
C LEU A 581 34.06 7.01 -0.73
N SER A 582 35.13 7.35 -1.43
CA SER A 582 35.76 6.50 -2.47
C SER A 582 36.22 5.11 -2.01
N GLY A 583 36.42 4.92 -0.71
CA GLY A 583 36.80 3.63 -0.10
C GLY A 583 35.63 2.78 0.41
N LEU A 584 34.38 3.27 0.35
CA LEU A 584 33.22 2.66 1.00
C LEU A 584 32.55 1.59 0.14
N LYS A 585 33.32 0.57 -0.29
CA LYS A 585 32.87 -0.45 -1.25
C LYS A 585 31.66 -1.28 -0.82
N SER A 586 31.30 -1.25 0.47
CA SER A 586 30.10 -1.92 1.02
C SER A 586 28.79 -1.17 0.74
N LEU A 587 28.87 0.07 0.25
CA LEU A 587 27.74 0.97 0.11
C LEU A 587 26.76 0.49 -0.98
N GLN A 588 25.49 0.41 -0.61
CA GLN A 588 24.38 -0.02 -1.48
C GLN A 588 23.39 1.12 -1.74
N GLN A 589 23.24 2.04 -0.78
CA GLN A 589 22.37 3.20 -0.87
C GLN A 589 23.11 4.48 -0.48
N LEU A 590 23.11 5.46 -1.38
CA LEU A 590 23.69 6.77 -1.17
C LEU A 590 22.71 7.87 -1.60
N THR A 591 22.37 8.75 -0.67
CA THR A 591 21.65 10.00 -0.97
C THR A 591 22.44 11.21 -0.48
N VAL A 592 22.74 12.09 -1.43
CA VAL A 592 23.49 13.35 -1.25
C VAL A 592 22.74 14.52 -1.93
N ARG A 593 21.40 14.42 -1.96
CA ARG A 593 20.51 15.40 -2.60
C ARG A 593 20.66 16.80 -1.98
N ASN A 594 20.39 17.86 -2.75
CA ASN A 594 20.37 19.26 -2.29
C ASN A 594 21.70 19.71 -1.62
N ASN A 595 22.79 19.58 -2.36
CA ASN A 595 24.16 19.92 -1.96
C ASN A 595 24.87 20.74 -3.07
N LYS A 596 26.20 20.88 -2.99
CA LYS A 596 27.05 21.65 -3.93
C LYS A 596 27.99 20.76 -4.74
N ILE A 597 27.67 19.47 -4.90
CA ILE A 597 28.53 18.49 -5.58
C ILE A 597 28.61 18.81 -7.06
N SER A 598 29.81 18.73 -7.63
CA SER A 598 30.05 18.82 -9.08
C SER A 598 30.90 17.65 -9.62
N ASP A 599 31.78 17.07 -8.80
CA ASP A 599 32.57 15.88 -9.14
C ASP A 599 32.02 14.62 -8.47
N VAL A 600 31.66 13.63 -9.28
CA VAL A 600 31.17 12.30 -8.85
C VAL A 600 32.20 11.18 -9.06
N THR A 601 33.40 11.50 -9.56
CA THR A 601 34.52 10.55 -9.77
C THR A 601 34.84 9.70 -8.53
N PRO A 602 34.77 10.21 -7.27
CA PRO A 602 34.95 9.39 -6.08
C PRO A 602 34.00 8.18 -5.98
N LEU A 603 32.82 8.22 -6.62
CA LEU A 603 31.82 7.15 -6.56
C LEU A 603 32.08 6.01 -7.55
N SER A 604 32.99 6.20 -8.51
CA SER A 604 33.28 5.29 -9.64
C SER A 604 33.58 3.82 -9.30
N ASN A 605 34.02 3.54 -8.06
CA ASN A 605 34.40 2.21 -7.58
C ASN A 605 33.42 1.62 -6.56
N LEU A 606 32.27 2.27 -6.33
CA LEU A 606 31.24 1.82 -5.39
C LEU A 606 30.25 0.87 -6.07
N THR A 607 30.77 -0.19 -6.71
CA THR A 607 30.04 -1.06 -7.64
C THR A 607 28.90 -1.88 -7.02
N ASN A 608 28.72 -1.84 -5.70
CA ASN A 608 27.60 -2.43 -4.98
C ASN A 608 26.40 -1.47 -4.81
N LEU A 609 26.52 -0.21 -5.27
CA LEU A 609 25.42 0.76 -5.25
C LEU A 609 24.25 0.29 -6.11
N LYS A 610 23.06 0.32 -5.50
CA LYS A 610 21.77 -0.01 -6.11
C LYS A 610 20.84 1.21 -6.17
N TRP A 611 20.95 2.12 -5.20
CA TRP A 611 20.21 3.40 -5.17
C TRP A 611 21.18 4.56 -5.03
N LEU A 612 21.21 5.43 -6.03
CA LEU A 612 22.07 6.61 -6.07
C LEU A 612 21.26 7.88 -6.32
N HIS A 613 21.25 8.77 -5.34
CA HIS A 613 20.46 9.99 -5.37
C HIS A 613 21.33 11.24 -5.25
N LEU A 614 21.40 11.95 -6.37
CA LEU A 614 22.21 13.15 -6.63
C LEU A 614 21.34 14.40 -6.96
N TYR A 615 20.02 14.31 -6.79
CA TYR A 615 19.06 15.40 -7.05
C TYR A 615 19.52 16.76 -6.51
N LYS A 616 19.32 17.84 -7.27
CA LYS A 616 19.59 19.22 -6.86
C LYS A 616 21.05 19.43 -6.43
N ASN A 617 21.95 19.31 -7.39
CA ASN A 617 23.40 19.54 -7.25
C ASN A 617 23.94 20.35 -8.45
N ASN A 618 25.26 20.47 -8.57
CA ASN A 618 25.94 21.20 -9.66
C ASN A 618 26.66 20.26 -10.65
N ILE A 619 26.22 19.00 -10.76
CA ILE A 619 26.89 17.96 -11.58
C ILE A 619 26.64 18.23 -13.06
N SER A 620 27.67 18.09 -13.89
CA SER A 620 27.57 18.15 -15.36
C SER A 620 28.12 16.92 -16.08
N ASP A 621 29.00 16.16 -15.44
CA ASP A 621 29.61 14.95 -15.97
C ASP A 621 29.34 13.77 -15.01
N ILE A 622 28.87 12.66 -15.58
CA ILE A 622 28.57 11.40 -14.89
C ILE A 622 29.29 10.20 -15.54
N SER A 623 30.20 10.43 -16.49
CA SER A 623 30.94 9.39 -17.25
C SER A 623 31.72 8.41 -16.35
N SER A 624 32.21 8.90 -15.21
CA SER A 624 32.93 8.11 -14.20
C SER A 624 32.06 7.06 -13.48
N LEU A 625 30.73 7.10 -13.64
CA LEU A 625 29.79 6.16 -13.02
C LEU A 625 29.55 4.88 -13.85
N SER A 626 30.31 4.67 -14.92
CA SER A 626 30.17 3.55 -15.87
C SER A 626 30.23 2.15 -15.25
N ASN A 627 30.93 1.99 -14.13
CA ASN A 627 31.05 0.71 -13.41
C ASN A 627 29.88 0.43 -12.43
N LEU A 628 28.90 1.33 -12.29
CA LEU A 628 27.77 1.17 -11.37
C LEU A 628 26.65 0.33 -11.99
N THR A 629 26.99 -0.88 -12.46
CA THR A 629 26.09 -1.78 -13.19
C THR A 629 24.98 -2.39 -12.33
N GLU A 630 25.11 -2.33 -11.00
CA GLU A 630 24.13 -2.81 -10.02
C GLU A 630 23.02 -1.79 -9.70
N LEU A 631 23.05 -0.59 -10.28
CA LEU A 631 22.02 0.44 -10.04
C LEU A 631 20.63 -0.03 -10.51
N ILE A 632 19.68 0.08 -9.58
CA ILE A 632 18.24 -0.16 -9.75
C ILE A 632 17.51 1.19 -9.85
N GLU A 633 17.95 2.19 -9.08
CA GLU A 633 17.44 3.55 -9.15
C GLU A 633 18.58 4.57 -9.24
N PHE A 634 18.46 5.49 -10.21
CA PHE A 634 19.36 6.61 -10.36
C PHE A 634 18.57 7.91 -10.51
N ASN A 635 18.74 8.80 -9.53
CA ASN A 635 18.12 10.13 -9.55
C ASN A 635 19.20 11.21 -9.59
N PHE A 636 19.31 11.92 -10.70
CA PHE A 636 20.20 13.05 -10.91
C PHE A 636 19.45 14.31 -11.38
N ALA A 637 18.14 14.38 -11.15
CA ALA A 637 17.32 15.53 -11.55
C ALA A 637 17.80 16.86 -10.92
N VAL A 638 17.48 17.99 -11.54
CA VAL A 638 17.94 19.34 -11.13
C VAL A 638 19.48 19.39 -11.02
N ASN A 639 20.14 19.21 -12.16
CA ASN A 639 21.60 19.29 -12.31
C ASN A 639 21.93 20.00 -13.64
N ARG A 640 23.12 19.78 -14.22
CA ARG A 640 23.59 20.40 -15.46
C ARG A 640 24.09 19.37 -16.47
N ILE A 641 23.62 18.13 -16.37
CA ILE A 641 24.06 16.98 -17.17
C ILE A 641 23.54 17.10 -18.60
N GLU A 642 24.44 16.89 -19.56
CA GLU A 642 24.17 16.94 -21.01
C GLU A 642 24.25 15.55 -21.66
N ASN A 643 25.26 14.75 -21.28
CA ASN A 643 25.49 13.40 -21.78
C ASN A 643 25.06 12.35 -20.73
N ILE A 644 24.26 11.36 -21.15
CA ILE A 644 23.82 10.22 -20.33
C ILE A 644 24.23 8.85 -20.90
N ASP A 645 25.23 8.78 -21.79
CA ASP A 645 25.72 7.53 -22.42
C ASP A 645 26.06 6.44 -21.41
N VAL A 646 26.54 6.85 -20.23
CA VAL A 646 26.90 5.99 -19.10
C VAL A 646 25.73 5.08 -18.65
N VAL A 647 24.49 5.52 -18.87
CA VAL A 647 23.27 4.81 -18.48
C VAL A 647 23.09 3.50 -19.25
N ARG A 648 23.66 3.36 -20.47
CA ARG A 648 23.63 2.09 -21.23
C ARG A 648 24.22 0.90 -20.47
N ASN A 649 25.14 1.15 -19.53
CA ASN A 649 25.79 0.12 -18.72
C ASN A 649 24.95 -0.33 -17.51
N MET A 650 23.94 0.46 -17.11
CA MET A 650 23.12 0.23 -15.93
C MET A 650 21.97 -0.74 -16.25
N LYS A 651 22.30 -1.97 -16.67
CA LYS A 651 21.33 -2.98 -17.15
C LYS A 651 20.33 -3.52 -16.11
N LYS A 652 20.40 -3.04 -14.85
CA LYS A 652 19.45 -3.34 -13.77
C LYS A 652 18.52 -2.17 -13.43
N LEU A 653 18.67 -1.04 -14.13
CA LEU A 653 17.97 0.19 -13.85
C LEU A 653 16.47 0.04 -14.11
N ALA A 654 15.66 0.32 -13.09
CA ALA A 654 14.20 0.22 -13.08
C ALA A 654 13.51 1.59 -12.95
N THR A 655 14.19 2.56 -12.32
CA THR A 655 13.73 3.94 -12.12
C THR A 655 14.85 4.92 -12.49
N LEU A 656 14.52 5.94 -13.29
CA LEU A 656 15.47 6.95 -13.76
C LEU A 656 14.86 8.36 -13.70
N MET A 657 15.37 9.19 -12.79
CA MET A 657 14.93 10.58 -12.64
C MET A 657 16.05 11.53 -13.08
N GLY A 658 15.86 12.19 -14.22
CA GLY A 658 16.84 13.11 -14.82
C GLY A 658 16.22 14.45 -15.25
N TYR A 659 15.01 14.78 -14.79
CA TYR A 659 14.33 16.03 -15.11
C TYR A 659 15.14 17.28 -14.70
N GLU A 660 14.90 18.42 -15.34
CA GLU A 660 15.64 19.68 -15.11
C GLU A 660 17.17 19.48 -15.21
N ASN A 661 17.59 18.98 -16.37
CA ASN A 661 18.99 18.93 -16.79
C ASN A 661 19.12 19.60 -18.17
N LYS A 662 20.15 19.26 -18.94
CA LYS A 662 20.38 19.79 -20.29
C LYS A 662 20.50 18.67 -21.34
N ILE A 663 19.98 17.49 -21.04
CA ILE A 663 20.09 16.30 -21.89
C ILE A 663 19.50 16.59 -23.26
N THR A 664 20.23 16.24 -24.32
CA THR A 664 19.77 16.36 -25.72
C THR A 664 19.45 15.01 -26.35
N ASP A 665 20.27 13.98 -26.08
CA ASP A 665 20.13 12.62 -26.61
C ASP A 665 19.56 11.66 -25.56
N ILE A 666 18.51 10.91 -25.96
CA ILE A 666 17.86 9.86 -25.14
C ILE A 666 18.08 8.44 -25.71
N SER A 667 18.82 8.28 -26.79
CA SER A 667 19.22 6.95 -27.28
C SER A 667 19.90 6.07 -26.20
N PRO A 668 20.61 6.58 -25.16
CA PRO A 668 21.19 5.75 -24.11
C PRO A 668 20.21 4.96 -23.24
N ILE A 669 18.92 5.32 -23.22
CA ILE A 669 17.88 4.63 -22.43
C ILE A 669 17.04 3.66 -23.26
N MET A 670 17.11 3.72 -24.59
CA MET A 670 16.37 2.80 -25.48
C MET A 670 16.90 1.36 -25.39
N ASP A 671 18.17 1.19 -25.01
CA ASP A 671 18.86 -0.10 -24.85
C ASP A 671 18.60 -0.79 -23.48
N LEU A 672 17.53 -0.42 -22.75
CA LEU A 672 17.26 -0.84 -21.36
C LEU A 672 15.89 -1.50 -21.18
N ASP A 673 15.78 -2.78 -21.56
CA ASP A 673 14.57 -3.62 -21.42
C ASP A 673 13.96 -3.64 -20.00
N THR A 674 14.77 -3.37 -18.96
CA THR A 674 14.34 -3.32 -17.55
C THR A 674 13.51 -2.08 -17.22
N LEU A 675 13.70 -0.97 -17.92
CA LEU A 675 12.84 0.21 -17.79
C LEU A 675 11.45 -0.07 -18.35
N GLU A 676 11.31 -0.97 -19.32
CA GLU A 676 10.04 -1.35 -19.96
C GLU A 676 9.16 -2.23 -19.04
N ASN A 677 9.74 -2.96 -18.07
CA ASN A 677 9.10 -4.09 -17.37
C ASN A 677 9.10 -4.06 -15.82
N SER A 678 9.44 -2.94 -15.17
CA SER A 678 9.71 -2.89 -13.71
C SER A 678 8.47 -2.96 -12.78
N LEU A 679 7.85 -4.14 -12.68
CA LEU A 679 6.88 -4.51 -11.62
C LEU A 679 7.33 -5.74 -10.80
N SER A 680 8.58 -5.74 -10.36
CA SER A 680 9.05 -6.66 -9.31
C SER A 680 10.30 -6.10 -8.60
N VAL A 681 10.18 -5.80 -7.31
CA VAL A 681 11.31 -5.46 -6.42
C VAL A 681 11.30 -6.43 -5.24
N PRO A 682 12.45 -6.94 -4.74
CA PRO A 682 12.51 -7.74 -3.52
C PRO A 682 12.06 -6.95 -2.28
N ASP A 683 11.42 -7.62 -1.32
CA ASP A 683 10.70 -7.05 -0.16
C ASP A 683 11.51 -6.18 0.83
N ASP A 684 12.80 -5.93 0.58
CA ASP A 684 13.80 -5.49 1.55
C ASP A 684 14.14 -3.97 1.51
N LEU A 685 13.30 -3.10 0.91
CA LEU A 685 13.64 -1.66 0.69
C LEU A 685 12.64 -0.60 1.19
N GLY A 686 13.21 0.44 1.83
CA GLY A 686 12.52 1.40 2.68
C GLY A 686 11.39 2.20 2.02
N SER A 687 10.26 2.33 2.71
CA SER A 687 9.05 3.01 2.23
C SER A 687 9.10 4.56 2.25
N ASP A 688 10.26 5.12 1.87
CA ASP A 688 10.46 6.54 1.48
C ASP A 688 10.68 6.65 -0.05
N MET A 689 10.41 5.56 -0.80
CA MET A 689 10.59 5.46 -2.26
C MET A 689 9.24 5.50 -2.98
N GLU A 690 8.59 6.66 -2.95
CA GLU A 690 7.50 6.97 -3.87
C GLU A 690 8.04 7.05 -5.30
N SER A 691 7.35 6.40 -6.26
CA SER A 691 7.74 6.23 -7.67
C SER A 691 8.78 5.13 -7.98
N ILE A 692 8.36 3.87 -7.99
CA ILE A 692 9.12 2.77 -8.62
C ILE A 692 8.52 2.47 -10.00
N GLY A 693 9.37 2.43 -11.04
CA GLY A 693 8.95 2.15 -12.42
C GLY A 693 8.61 3.39 -13.25
N MET A 694 9.35 4.48 -13.06
CA MET A 694 9.20 5.72 -13.83
C MET A 694 10.53 6.17 -14.44
N VAL A 695 10.47 6.61 -15.69
CA VAL A 695 11.52 7.41 -16.35
C VAL A 695 10.99 8.83 -16.46
N ASN A 696 11.67 9.80 -15.84
CA ASN A 696 11.29 11.21 -15.93
C ASN A 696 12.49 12.06 -16.35
N LEU A 697 12.50 12.46 -17.62
CA LEU A 697 13.49 13.36 -18.23
C LEU A 697 12.86 14.71 -18.65
N THR A 698 11.73 15.11 -18.07
CA THR A 698 11.06 16.39 -18.40
C THR A 698 11.96 17.61 -18.14
N ARG A 699 11.64 18.76 -18.77
CA ARG A 699 12.42 20.01 -18.62
C ARG A 699 13.92 19.86 -18.98
N ASN A 700 14.21 19.04 -19.99
CA ASN A 700 15.53 18.91 -20.63
C ASN A 700 15.53 19.55 -22.03
N LYS A 701 16.67 19.52 -22.73
CA LYS A 701 16.83 20.04 -24.10
C LYS A 701 16.72 18.95 -25.17
N ILE A 702 15.86 17.96 -24.96
CA ILE A 702 15.81 16.74 -25.76
C ILE A 702 15.50 17.10 -27.23
N VAL A 703 16.38 16.67 -28.13
CA VAL A 703 16.16 16.71 -29.58
C VAL A 703 15.93 15.28 -29.99
N ASP A 704 14.68 14.94 -30.31
CA ASP A 704 14.37 13.59 -30.75
C ASP A 704 14.95 13.37 -32.16
N HIS A 705 15.74 12.31 -32.29
CA HIS A 705 16.40 11.90 -33.53
C HIS A 705 15.87 10.52 -34.00
N SER A 706 14.85 9.98 -33.33
CA SER A 706 14.26 8.68 -33.60
C SER A 706 13.27 8.76 -34.77
N PRO A 707 13.19 7.76 -35.67
CA PRO A 707 12.15 7.73 -36.69
C PRO A 707 10.77 7.64 -36.03
N ILE A 708 9.80 8.41 -36.54
CA ILE A 708 8.41 8.45 -36.05
C ILE A 708 7.84 7.03 -35.84
N SER A 709 8.05 6.11 -36.79
CA SER A 709 7.59 4.71 -36.69
C SER A 709 8.11 3.92 -35.48
N SER A 710 9.29 4.26 -34.94
CA SER A 710 9.84 3.61 -33.74
C SER A 710 9.12 4.00 -32.45
N ILE A 711 8.41 5.13 -32.45
CA ILE A 711 7.60 5.64 -31.33
C ILE A 711 6.27 4.89 -31.22
N PHE A 712 5.78 4.31 -32.33
CA PHE A 712 4.46 3.66 -32.41
C PHE A 712 4.49 2.12 -32.33
N SER A 713 5.66 1.48 -32.32
CA SER A 713 5.76 0.02 -32.49
C SER A 713 5.73 -0.83 -31.21
N LYS A 714 5.47 -0.23 -30.04
CA LYS A 714 5.29 -0.90 -28.73
C LYS A 714 4.27 -0.12 -27.88
N ASP A 715 3.78 -0.71 -26.79
CA ASP A 715 2.76 -0.12 -25.88
C ASP A 715 3.26 1.14 -25.13
N PHE A 716 3.34 2.26 -25.84
CA PHE A 716 4.07 3.47 -25.44
C PHE A 716 3.25 4.50 -24.62
N HIS A 717 2.01 4.18 -24.22
CA HIS A 717 1.05 5.19 -23.77
C HIS A 717 1.27 5.77 -22.35
N GLY A 718 2.11 5.15 -21.50
CA GLY A 718 2.15 5.47 -20.08
C GLY A 718 3.18 6.50 -19.59
N ARG A 719 4.21 6.85 -20.36
CA ARG A 719 5.48 7.39 -19.76
C ARG A 719 6.13 8.63 -20.40
N TYR A 720 5.58 9.21 -21.46
CA TYR A 720 6.13 10.45 -22.04
C TYR A 720 5.05 11.48 -22.43
N SER A 721 4.64 12.31 -21.47
CA SER A 721 3.82 13.50 -21.73
C SER A 721 4.48 14.53 -22.66
N PHE A 722 5.81 14.45 -22.87
CA PHE A 722 6.60 15.37 -23.68
C PHE A 722 6.49 15.14 -25.20
N VAL A 723 6.33 13.89 -25.66
CA VAL A 723 6.25 13.59 -27.11
C VAL A 723 5.02 14.24 -27.75
N MET A 724 3.91 14.27 -27.00
CA MET A 724 2.64 14.87 -27.44
C MET A 724 2.69 16.41 -27.59
N GLU A 725 3.46 17.14 -26.76
CA GLU A 725 3.57 18.61 -26.90
C GLU A 725 4.38 19.00 -28.15
N ARG A 726 5.48 18.29 -28.44
CA ARG A 726 6.32 18.60 -29.59
C ARG A 726 5.69 18.15 -30.92
N ALA A 727 5.02 16.99 -30.93
CA ALA A 727 4.21 16.57 -32.08
C ALA A 727 3.12 17.61 -32.40
N LYS A 728 2.47 18.19 -31.38
CA LYS A 728 1.55 19.33 -31.55
C LYS A 728 2.20 20.52 -32.23
N ALA A 729 3.35 20.98 -31.72
CA ALA A 729 4.04 22.17 -32.22
C ALA A 729 4.56 22.02 -33.66
N GLU A 730 4.90 20.80 -34.10
CA GLU A 730 5.30 20.56 -35.50
C GLU A 730 4.08 20.36 -36.44
N LEU A 731 2.97 19.80 -35.94
CA LEU A 731 1.69 19.73 -36.68
C LEU A 731 1.05 21.12 -36.91
N GLU A 732 1.29 22.08 -36.03
CA GLU A 732 0.79 23.47 -36.16
C GLU A 732 1.44 24.27 -37.30
N ASN A 733 2.56 23.79 -37.88
CA ASN A 733 3.34 24.50 -38.91
C ASN A 733 3.22 23.89 -40.33
N ILE A 734 2.27 22.98 -40.55
CA ILE A 734 2.01 22.38 -41.86
C ILE A 734 0.99 23.26 -42.61
N SER A 735 1.38 23.80 -43.77
CA SER A 735 0.47 24.55 -44.64
C SER A 735 0.09 23.76 -45.90
N TYR A 736 -1.16 23.96 -46.34
CA TYR A 736 -1.80 23.24 -47.43
C TYR A 736 -2.36 24.26 -48.44
N GLU A 737 -1.93 24.17 -49.70
CA GLU A 737 -2.58 24.86 -50.82
C GLU A 737 -3.03 23.84 -51.88
N GLU A 738 -4.26 24.03 -52.34
CA GLU A 738 -4.94 23.17 -53.31
C GLU A 738 -5.06 23.93 -54.63
N ASN A 739 -4.32 23.49 -55.65
CA ASN A 739 -4.24 24.22 -56.93
C ASN A 739 -4.81 23.37 -58.08
N GLY A 740 -6.11 23.08 -57.99
CA GLY A 740 -6.94 22.47 -59.04
C GLY A 740 -6.70 20.97 -59.31
N ASN A 741 -5.47 20.59 -59.64
CA ASN A 741 -5.09 19.22 -60.02
C ASN A 741 -3.89 18.66 -59.22
N SER A 742 -3.39 19.38 -58.21
CA SER A 742 -2.38 18.87 -57.28
C SER A 742 -2.47 19.57 -55.92
N SER A 743 -2.29 18.81 -54.84
CA SER A 743 -2.05 19.32 -53.48
C SER A 743 -0.55 19.47 -53.26
N ILE A 744 -0.10 20.59 -52.67
CA ILE A 744 1.29 20.76 -52.23
C ILE A 744 1.27 21.00 -50.71
N ILE A 745 1.96 20.14 -49.98
CA ILE A 745 2.17 20.26 -48.53
C ILE A 745 3.50 20.97 -48.32
N SER A 746 3.49 22.08 -47.58
CA SER A 746 4.68 22.87 -47.28
C SER A 746 4.97 22.90 -45.78
N VAL A 747 6.25 22.76 -45.40
CA VAL A 747 6.72 22.82 -44.02
C VAL A 747 7.72 23.96 -43.90
N GLU A 748 7.40 24.98 -43.09
CA GLU A 748 8.36 26.04 -42.78
C GLU A 748 9.42 25.53 -41.81
N ASN A 749 10.62 25.25 -42.34
CA ASN A 749 11.81 24.63 -41.69
C ASN A 749 11.78 23.09 -41.62
N PRO A 750 12.00 22.37 -42.75
CA PRO A 750 12.13 20.93 -42.72
C PRO A 750 13.46 20.48 -42.08
N LEU A 751 13.44 19.33 -41.41
CA LEU A 751 14.60 18.74 -40.75
C LEU A 751 15.71 18.43 -41.75
N LYS A 752 16.97 18.68 -41.37
CA LYS A 752 18.14 18.40 -42.21
C LYS A 752 19.10 17.40 -41.57
N GLY A 753 19.60 16.47 -42.39
CA GLY A 753 20.63 15.52 -42.01
C GLY A 753 22.01 16.16 -41.83
N PRO A 754 23.01 15.42 -41.31
CA PRO A 754 24.37 15.93 -41.08
C PRO A 754 25.10 16.40 -42.35
N ASP A 755 24.63 15.99 -43.53
CA ASP A 755 25.13 16.38 -44.85
C ASP A 755 24.34 17.55 -45.49
N GLY A 756 23.29 18.04 -44.82
CA GLY A 756 22.41 19.10 -45.30
C GLY A 756 21.22 18.64 -46.16
N SER A 757 21.06 17.33 -46.40
CA SER A 757 19.88 16.75 -47.06
C SER A 757 18.61 16.98 -46.22
N VAL A 758 17.44 17.14 -46.86
CA VAL A 758 16.16 17.31 -46.16
C VAL A 758 15.58 15.93 -45.83
N ILE A 759 15.23 15.70 -44.57
CA ILE A 759 14.73 14.40 -44.07
C ILE A 759 13.21 14.29 -44.26
N THR A 760 12.49 15.42 -44.30
CA THR A 760 11.04 15.46 -44.48
C THR A 760 10.63 15.39 -45.95
N GLU A 761 10.82 14.23 -46.58
CA GLU A 761 10.23 13.91 -47.89
C GLU A 761 9.05 12.93 -47.74
N ILE A 762 7.82 13.46 -47.80
CA ILE A 762 6.64 12.62 -48.03
C ILE A 762 6.61 12.30 -49.53
N PHE A 763 7.38 11.30 -49.94
CA PHE A 763 7.19 10.65 -51.24
C PHE A 763 5.96 9.73 -51.15
N MET A 764 4.80 10.27 -51.56
CA MET A 764 3.69 9.44 -52.01
C MET A 764 4.02 8.86 -53.40
N GLU A 765 4.85 7.82 -53.45
CA GLU A 765 4.74 6.87 -54.56
C GLU A 765 3.52 5.98 -54.35
N GLU A 766 2.78 5.72 -55.43
CA GLU A 766 1.46 5.10 -55.42
C GLU A 766 1.42 3.77 -54.64
N LYS A 767 0.82 3.81 -53.45
CA LYS A 767 0.43 2.61 -52.72
C LYS A 767 -0.89 2.86 -52.02
N GLU A 768 -1.89 2.02 -52.33
CA GLU A 768 -3.21 2.10 -51.71
C GLU A 768 -3.11 1.90 -50.20
N ILE A 769 -3.47 2.94 -49.45
CA ILE A 769 -3.78 2.86 -48.01
C ILE A 769 -5.02 1.96 -47.88
N ASN A 770 -4.97 0.97 -47.00
CA ASN A 770 -6.07 0.01 -46.89
C ASN A 770 -7.20 0.49 -45.97
N GLU A 771 -8.31 -0.24 -45.98
CA GLU A 771 -9.53 0.17 -45.27
C GLU A 771 -9.36 0.19 -43.74
N ASP A 772 -8.41 -0.58 -43.19
CA ASP A 772 -8.13 -0.66 -41.75
C ASP A 772 -7.38 0.59 -41.25
N GLU A 773 -6.37 1.05 -41.99
CA GLU A 773 -5.62 2.31 -41.71
C GLU A 773 -6.55 3.53 -41.75
N VAL A 774 -7.58 3.50 -42.60
CA VAL A 774 -8.62 4.54 -42.70
C VAL A 774 -9.62 4.47 -41.53
N ASN A 775 -9.76 3.31 -40.87
CA ASN A 775 -10.69 3.14 -39.74
C ASN A 775 -10.08 3.56 -38.40
N GLU A 776 -8.78 3.31 -38.16
CA GLU A 776 -8.09 3.80 -36.95
C GLU A 776 -8.17 5.34 -36.82
N ILE A 777 -8.04 6.06 -37.94
CA ILE A 777 -8.16 7.54 -37.99
C ILE A 777 -9.59 8.00 -37.63
N LYS A 778 -10.63 7.22 -37.99
CA LYS A 778 -12.03 7.55 -37.66
C LYS A 778 -12.36 7.28 -36.19
N ASP A 779 -11.79 6.23 -35.60
CA ASP A 779 -12.01 5.90 -34.18
C ASP A 779 -11.41 6.96 -33.26
N PHE A 780 -10.23 7.50 -33.60
CA PHE A 780 -9.65 8.67 -32.94
C PHE A 780 -10.59 9.90 -33.00
N TYR A 781 -11.19 10.17 -34.17
CA TYR A 781 -12.15 11.27 -34.34
C TYR A 781 -13.47 11.06 -33.57
N SER A 782 -13.94 9.81 -33.45
CA SER A 782 -15.12 9.47 -32.65
C SER A 782 -14.88 9.67 -31.15
N TYR A 783 -13.71 9.30 -30.65
CA TYR A 783 -13.32 9.51 -29.24
C TYR A 783 -13.27 11.01 -28.88
N ALA A 784 -12.67 11.84 -29.74
CA ALA A 784 -12.61 13.29 -29.54
C ALA A 784 -14.00 13.95 -29.51
N ASN A 785 -14.92 13.53 -30.38
CA ASN A 785 -16.29 14.06 -30.42
C ASN A 785 -17.13 13.70 -29.17
N GLY A 786 -16.80 12.61 -28.46
CA GLY A 786 -17.52 12.19 -27.25
C GLY A 786 -17.44 13.17 -26.07
N ILE A 787 -16.41 14.02 -26.03
CA ILE A 787 -16.15 14.94 -24.91
C ILE A 787 -16.99 16.22 -25.00
N ILE A 788 -17.44 16.63 -26.20
CA ILE A 788 -18.08 17.93 -26.45
C ILE A 788 -19.61 17.88 -26.22
N GLY A 789 -20.19 16.68 -26.17
CA GLY A 789 -21.64 16.45 -26.25
C GLY A 789 -22.47 16.66 -24.99
N LYS A 790 -22.33 17.78 -24.24
CA LYS A 790 -23.31 18.15 -23.17
C LYS A 790 -23.18 19.59 -22.62
N GLN A 791 -23.81 20.55 -23.30
CA GLN A 791 -24.54 21.67 -22.66
C GLN A 791 -25.40 22.40 -23.70
N LYS A 792 -26.71 22.54 -23.43
CA LYS A 792 -27.65 23.21 -24.33
C LYS A 792 -28.75 23.89 -23.51
N GLU A 793 -28.42 25.00 -22.87
CA GLU A 793 -29.39 25.91 -22.25
C GLU A 793 -29.16 27.35 -22.69
N ASP A 794 -30.28 28.05 -22.93
CA ASP A 794 -30.45 29.50 -23.09
C ASP A 794 -29.62 30.27 -24.14
N ASN A 795 -29.87 29.93 -25.42
CA ASN A 795 -29.74 30.83 -26.58
C ASN A 795 -28.38 31.50 -26.85
N ILE A 796 -27.31 31.02 -26.22
CA ILE A 796 -25.93 31.26 -26.67
C ILE A 796 -25.62 30.20 -27.74
N GLN A 797 -25.34 30.64 -28.97
CA GLN A 797 -24.97 29.73 -30.07
C GLN A 797 -23.45 29.65 -30.15
N ILE A 798 -22.89 28.48 -29.81
CA ILE A 798 -21.48 28.17 -29.95
C ILE A 798 -21.30 27.32 -31.20
N GLU A 799 -20.48 27.81 -32.14
CA GLU A 799 -20.18 27.19 -33.42
C GLU A 799 -18.66 27.04 -33.53
N ALA A 800 -18.16 25.83 -33.81
CA ALA A 800 -16.76 25.61 -34.12
C ALA A 800 -16.57 25.78 -35.64
N ILE A 801 -15.77 26.76 -36.06
CA ILE A 801 -15.41 26.99 -37.46
C ILE A 801 -13.92 26.71 -37.60
N GLY A 802 -13.60 25.45 -37.91
CA GLY A 802 -12.24 24.93 -37.77
C GLY A 802 -11.77 25.05 -36.31
N ASN A 803 -10.58 25.62 -36.12
CA ASN A 803 -9.93 25.72 -34.80
C ASN A 803 -10.41 26.91 -33.96
N VAL A 804 -11.37 27.71 -34.45
CA VAL A 804 -11.90 28.89 -33.77
C VAL A 804 -13.30 28.62 -33.22
N ILE A 805 -13.47 28.83 -31.91
CA ILE A 805 -14.78 28.77 -31.25
C ILE A 805 -15.48 30.12 -31.40
N LYS A 806 -16.53 30.16 -32.22
CA LYS A 806 -17.37 31.34 -32.44
C LYS A 806 -18.56 31.31 -31.49
N ILE A 807 -18.58 32.23 -30.53
CA ILE A 807 -19.66 32.36 -29.54
C ILE A 807 -20.57 33.53 -29.95
N THR A 808 -21.81 33.21 -30.31
CA THR A 808 -22.84 34.17 -30.74
C THR A 808 -23.84 34.38 -29.62
N ILE A 809 -24.01 35.64 -29.18
CA ILE A 809 -24.80 36.02 -28.00
C ILE A 809 -25.86 37.08 -28.39
N PRO A 810 -27.11 36.99 -27.90
CA PRO A 810 -28.14 37.99 -28.19
C PRO A 810 -27.76 39.40 -27.73
N LYS A 811 -28.06 40.42 -28.55
CA LYS A 811 -27.59 41.80 -28.37
C LYS A 811 -28.09 42.43 -27.06
N GLU A 812 -29.28 42.06 -26.60
CA GLU A 812 -29.90 42.47 -25.35
C GLU A 812 -29.17 41.99 -24.08
N LYS A 813 -28.24 41.03 -24.20
CA LYS A 813 -27.36 40.60 -23.10
C LYS A 813 -26.11 41.48 -22.94
N VAL A 814 -25.78 42.31 -23.94
CA VAL A 814 -24.67 43.28 -23.88
C VAL A 814 -25.21 44.61 -23.35
N LYS A 815 -24.86 44.97 -22.11
CA LYS A 815 -25.24 46.26 -21.50
C LYS A 815 -24.05 47.21 -21.50
N ASP A 816 -24.28 48.45 -21.91
CA ASP A 816 -23.31 49.57 -21.83
C ASP A 816 -21.92 49.25 -22.41
N GLY A 817 -21.89 48.52 -23.53
CA GLY A 817 -20.64 48.13 -24.22
C GLY A 817 -19.82 47.05 -23.51
N ARG A 818 -20.38 46.43 -22.46
CA ARG A 818 -19.73 45.38 -21.67
C ARG A 818 -20.47 44.06 -21.79
N LEU A 819 -19.70 43.01 -22.06
CA LEU A 819 -20.13 41.63 -21.89
C LEU A 819 -19.40 41.08 -20.67
N ASN A 820 -20.16 40.59 -19.68
CA ASN A 820 -19.59 39.96 -18.50
C ASN A 820 -19.81 38.45 -18.61
N VAL A 821 -18.73 37.70 -18.84
CA VAL A 821 -18.76 36.24 -18.98
C VAL A 821 -18.19 35.62 -17.72
N MET A 822 -19.05 34.97 -16.94
CA MET A 822 -18.61 34.12 -15.83
C MET A 822 -18.31 32.73 -16.40
N ILE A 823 -17.03 32.35 -16.44
CA ILE A 823 -16.63 30.97 -16.69
C ILE A 823 -16.44 30.30 -15.32
N PRO A 824 -17.36 29.41 -14.87
CA PRO A 824 -17.13 28.62 -13.69
C PRO A 824 -16.04 27.58 -13.99
N TYR A 825 -14.87 27.73 -13.36
CA TYR A 825 -13.89 26.65 -13.29
C TYR A 825 -14.35 25.62 -12.24
N GLU A 826 -15.38 24.84 -12.58
CA GLU A 826 -15.78 23.69 -11.78
C GLU A 826 -15.08 22.43 -12.27
N LYS A 827 -14.19 21.90 -11.42
CA LYS A 827 -13.58 20.56 -11.49
C LYS A 827 -12.81 20.25 -12.77
N ILE A 828 -11.52 20.63 -12.78
CA ILE A 828 -10.51 19.70 -13.29
C ILE A 828 -10.54 18.47 -12.39
N TYR A 829 -10.90 17.32 -12.95
CA TYR A 829 -10.74 16.03 -12.28
C TYR A 829 -9.27 15.65 -12.30
N TYR A 830 -8.63 15.67 -11.14
CA TYR A 830 -7.34 15.02 -10.92
C TYR A 830 -7.59 13.55 -10.60
N THR A 831 -6.89 12.64 -11.29
CA THR A 831 -6.81 11.24 -10.90
C THR A 831 -5.78 11.07 -9.79
N GLU A 832 -6.30 10.98 -8.56
CA GLU A 832 -5.68 10.49 -7.32
C GLU A 832 -4.47 11.25 -6.71
N ASP A 833 -4.70 11.69 -5.47
CA ASP A 833 -3.78 11.88 -4.33
C ASP A 833 -2.53 12.78 -4.42
N PHE A 834 -2.78 14.10 -4.25
CA PHE A 834 -1.97 14.98 -3.38
C PHE A 834 -2.90 15.93 -2.58
N GLU A 835 -2.74 16.01 -1.25
CA GLU A 835 -3.31 17.08 -0.40
C GLU A 835 -2.42 18.34 -0.47
N ARG A 836 -2.85 19.62 -0.44
CA ARG A 836 -4.15 20.34 -0.48
C ARG A 836 -3.83 21.83 -0.77
N ASP A 837 -4.63 22.53 -1.58
CA ASP A 837 -5.15 23.90 -1.28
C ASP A 837 -6.24 24.32 -2.30
N PRO A 838 -7.35 25.01 -1.93
CA PRO A 838 -8.46 25.26 -2.85
C PRO A 838 -8.52 26.70 -3.38
N PHE A 839 -8.18 26.90 -4.66
CA PHE A 839 -8.57 28.10 -5.42
C PHE A 839 -9.80 27.84 -6.28
N SER A 840 -10.98 27.92 -5.67
CA SER A 840 -12.24 28.04 -6.41
C SER A 840 -12.39 29.47 -6.95
N GLY A 841 -11.89 29.71 -8.16
CA GLY A 841 -12.03 30.98 -8.87
C GLY A 841 -13.10 30.92 -9.96
N VAL A 842 -14.01 31.90 -9.99
CA VAL A 842 -14.75 32.21 -11.22
C VAL A 842 -13.83 33.09 -12.07
N LEU A 843 -13.56 32.69 -13.32
CA LEU A 843 -12.86 33.56 -14.24
C LEU A 843 -13.87 34.54 -14.83
N GLU A 844 -14.01 35.70 -14.18
CA GLU A 844 -14.90 36.78 -14.63
C GLU A 844 -14.21 37.61 -15.72
N MET A 845 -14.50 37.29 -16.98
CA MET A 845 -14.00 38.08 -18.11
C MET A 845 -14.92 39.27 -18.38
N ASN A 846 -14.45 40.45 -17.99
CA ASN A 846 -15.05 41.74 -18.34
C ASN A 846 -14.55 42.21 -19.72
N ILE A 847 -15.29 41.90 -20.77
CA ILE A 847 -14.94 42.28 -22.15
C ILE A 847 -15.57 43.63 -22.47
N ASN A 848 -14.75 44.69 -22.57
CA ASN A 848 -15.17 45.97 -23.15
C ASN A 848 -15.13 45.85 -24.68
N ILE A 849 -16.27 46.06 -25.34
CA ILE A 849 -16.38 46.03 -26.79
C ILE A 849 -16.33 47.47 -27.31
N THR A 850 -15.19 47.87 -27.88
CA THR A 850 -14.98 49.20 -28.48
C THR A 850 -14.81 49.08 -30.00
N ASN A 851 -15.88 49.42 -30.73
CA ASN A 851 -16.03 49.34 -32.20
C ASN A 851 -15.68 47.98 -32.81
#